data_AF-A0A922HM72-F1
#
_entry.id   AF-A0A922HM72-F1
#
_cell.length_a   1.000
_cell.length_b   1.000
_cell.length_c   1.000
_cell.angle_alpha   90.00
_cell.angle_beta   90.00
_cell.angle_gamma   90.00
#
_symmetry.space_group_name_H-M   'P 1'
#
loop_
_entity.id
_entity.type
_entity.pdbx_description
1 polymer ?
#
loop_
_entity_poly.entity_id
_entity_poly.type
_entity_poly.pdbx_seq_one_letter_code
_entity_poly.pdbx_strand_id
1 'polypeptide(L)'
;MSLVIAVRIENISQVVIKRSGLTAIINQKCYRDHQNHRNHRDHPRSPRSPTAISPPQSPKPNPSYHQPEILQLNEDSHTWKIKATKQQQNIQKSNKSLQFCFGKLQSYLKTENAFEFRFKIIVAFLFLLICCIVMMTRYFHYNLQISQALHDQILMFKSQKKITFLNDRGDNLVDLHFGLHIPNDINPFNCRSISEDDKICFDWKYRAHLSVKVSRKKFTNSFGHNETITCYNHYWRTYQKYSALKDCFDMNNGYWFGMGDIYNIQIPLNKMSVEEQPFITSHNHSAILSGSIIDRTWYSSHGVMINVPLDVPLFVSINSSEDPNRLCLISKKNFPYYMNNQNSYFAHLHYSICLAQSITTLQNYLFERNAHQQQTVTVNEKSKQQPLIKINQEQDVENFFIDHIIWSTNDNVLPNFTQQNVQSYVDQITNYGFGGIILLDSRWENSIGELRMNENVFNTPKALINILHNKGFKIMLTISPNVDLQSELVENANKYIMLDQYLQTPLMTRCTNNLKKLCALVNFTDVDNRELFRNKLNQQLLNHSTGLSVDGLYFQSIRSSLLPRYINYDHNINPDQFVEYLNRVIKSLHTSVGISTSVVSKNFTGYAQLYPRDSSWKGLQSIIPSVLSLGLIGYPLVNTGVVGGKDLFTKIKNDTGYINKELYLRWLQLVIFTPVVEFAEPPGGNDLDVIKIAKRLHKLRSEHFMPKMKSALIEHQHKGSPIVRPMWWNEKSDNESLMINDQFMVGNDIVVAPIIEEGKTERDIYLPRGWWKDEILAQVIRGGKWMRKYQVPLDKVAFFIRTEPSLTLPIQKNEITKTKTKI
;
A
#
# COMPACT_ATOMS: atom_id res chain seq x y z
N MET A 1 -40.39 3.98 -39.94
CA MET A 1 -39.93 4.07 -41.35
C MET A 1 -38.42 4.30 -41.46
N SER A 2 -37.77 5.01 -40.52
CA SER A 2 -36.31 5.24 -40.52
C SER A 2 -35.44 4.02 -40.19
N LEU A 3 -36.00 2.98 -39.56
CA LEU A 3 -35.28 1.73 -39.23
C LEU A 3 -35.13 0.76 -40.42
N VAL A 4 -36.05 0.82 -41.40
CA VAL A 4 -36.04 -0.05 -42.59
C VAL A 4 -35.04 0.45 -43.65
N ILE A 5 -34.70 1.74 -43.62
CA ILE A 5 -33.73 2.36 -44.52
C ILE A 5 -32.29 2.11 -44.03
N ALA A 6 -32.04 2.08 -42.72
CA ALA A 6 -30.71 1.80 -42.16
C ALA A 6 -30.23 0.36 -42.42
N VAL A 7 -31.13 -0.63 -42.30
CA VAL A 7 -30.81 -2.05 -42.58
C VAL A 7 -30.55 -2.31 -44.08
N ARG A 8 -31.10 -1.48 -44.98
CA ARG A 8 -30.86 -1.58 -46.42
C ARG A 8 -29.53 -0.97 -46.86
N ILE A 9 -28.98 -0.02 -46.11
CA ILE A 9 -27.70 0.64 -46.41
C ILE A 9 -26.50 -0.21 -45.95
N GLU A 10 -26.62 -0.94 -44.82
CA GLU A 10 -25.58 -1.87 -44.37
C GLU A 10 -25.37 -3.05 -45.34
N ASN A 11 -26.45 -3.61 -45.89
CA ASN A 11 -26.37 -4.71 -46.88
C ASN A 11 -25.78 -4.27 -48.22
N ILE A 12 -25.89 -3.00 -48.61
CA ILE A 12 -25.27 -2.47 -49.85
C ILE A 12 -23.77 -2.24 -49.65
N SER A 13 -23.33 -1.83 -48.44
CA SER A 13 -21.90 -1.61 -48.15
C SER A 13 -21.08 -2.92 -48.16
N GLN A 14 -21.67 -4.05 -47.74
CA GLN A 14 -20.99 -5.36 -47.78
C GLN A 14 -20.86 -5.93 -49.20
N VAL A 15 -21.75 -5.57 -50.13
CA VAL A 15 -21.65 -5.97 -51.55
C VAL A 15 -20.60 -5.16 -52.30
N VAL A 16 -20.35 -3.90 -51.90
CA VAL A 16 -19.32 -3.05 -52.52
C VAL A 16 -17.89 -3.42 -52.07
N ILE A 17 -17.70 -3.81 -50.81
CA ILE A 17 -16.37 -4.23 -50.30
C ILE A 17 -15.93 -5.60 -50.85
N LYS A 18 -16.87 -6.50 -51.20
CA LYS A 18 -16.55 -7.76 -51.90
C LYS A 18 -16.17 -7.58 -53.37
N ARG A 19 -16.50 -6.46 -54.01
CA ARG A 19 -16.09 -6.15 -55.41
C ARG A 19 -14.75 -5.42 -55.50
N SER A 20 -14.29 -4.72 -54.46
CA SER A 20 -12.96 -4.08 -54.43
C SER A 20 -11.80 -5.04 -54.08
N GLY A 21 -12.10 -6.28 -53.67
CA GLY A 21 -11.10 -7.34 -53.46
C GLY A 21 -10.77 -8.17 -54.70
N LEU A 22 -11.48 -7.99 -55.82
CA LEU A 22 -11.27 -8.77 -57.06
C LEU A 22 -10.36 -8.07 -58.10
N THR A 23 -9.96 -6.81 -57.87
CA THR A 23 -9.11 -6.02 -58.79
C THR A 23 -7.63 -5.93 -58.35
N ALA A 24 -7.18 -6.79 -57.43
CA ALA A 24 -5.78 -6.90 -57.03
C ALA A 24 -5.17 -8.31 -57.25
N ILE A 25 -5.77 -9.13 -58.13
CA ILE A 25 -5.25 -10.47 -58.49
C ILE A 25 -4.93 -10.61 -60.00
N ILE A 26 -4.99 -9.53 -60.78
CA ILE A 26 -4.59 -9.52 -62.20
C ILE A 26 -3.53 -8.44 -62.41
N ASN A 27 -2.33 -8.66 -61.88
CA ASN A 27 -1.07 -8.05 -62.35
C ASN A 27 0.13 -8.73 -61.66
N GLN A 28 0.29 -10.03 -61.89
CA GLN A 28 1.56 -10.72 -61.67
C GLN A 28 1.62 -12.02 -62.49
N LYS A 29 1.60 -11.89 -63.82
CA LYS A 29 1.97 -12.97 -64.75
C LYS A 29 2.25 -12.40 -66.15
N CYS A 30 3.45 -11.84 -66.32
CA CYS A 30 4.25 -11.84 -67.55
C CYS A 30 5.54 -11.05 -67.29
N TYR A 31 6.58 -11.73 -66.81
CA TYR A 31 7.98 -11.56 -67.24
C TYR A 31 8.81 -12.62 -66.47
N ARG A 32 8.68 -13.87 -66.92
CA ARG A 32 9.62 -14.95 -66.66
C ARG A 32 10.05 -15.43 -68.04
N ASP A 33 11.21 -14.97 -68.46
CA ASP A 33 12.15 -15.72 -69.28
C ASP A 33 13.43 -14.89 -69.34
N HIS A 34 14.36 -15.20 -68.45
CA HIS A 34 15.74 -15.47 -68.85
C HIS A 34 16.55 -15.99 -67.66
N GLN A 35 17.27 -17.07 -67.96
CA GLN A 35 18.41 -17.63 -67.26
C GLN A 35 18.13 -18.55 -66.06
N ASN A 36 17.96 -19.82 -66.40
CA ASN A 36 18.60 -20.90 -65.67
C ASN A 36 19.53 -21.63 -66.65
N HIS A 37 20.82 -21.72 -66.34
CA HIS A 37 21.54 -22.99 -66.49
C HIS A 37 22.89 -23.01 -65.77
N ARG A 38 23.01 -24.05 -64.92
CA ARG A 38 24.21 -24.86 -64.58
C ARG A 38 25.25 -24.21 -63.66
N ASN A 39 25.89 -24.91 -62.72
CA ASN A 39 25.68 -26.20 -62.06
C ASN A 39 26.73 -26.29 -60.92
N HIS A 40 26.39 -27.06 -59.88
CA HIS A 40 27.26 -27.92 -59.06
C HIS A 40 28.31 -27.39 -58.05
N ARG A 41 27.99 -27.71 -56.77
CA ARG A 41 28.70 -28.57 -55.79
C ARG A 41 29.85 -28.05 -54.91
N ASP A 42 29.66 -28.39 -53.62
CA ASP A 42 30.61 -28.90 -52.60
C ASP A 42 31.45 -27.95 -51.71
N HIS A 43 30.95 -27.80 -50.48
CA HIS A 43 31.61 -28.10 -49.18
C HIS A 43 32.77 -27.19 -48.63
N PRO A 44 33.09 -27.30 -47.30
CA PRO A 44 33.14 -26.15 -46.37
C PRO A 44 34.56 -25.85 -45.84
N ARG A 45 34.73 -24.74 -45.08
CA ARG A 45 35.61 -24.59 -43.88
C ARG A 45 35.90 -23.11 -43.53
N SER A 46 35.92 -22.79 -42.23
CA SER A 46 36.64 -21.67 -41.60
C SER A 46 38.16 -21.97 -41.56
N PRO A 47 39.11 -21.20 -40.95
CA PRO A 47 39.05 -19.91 -40.24
C PRO A 47 40.21 -18.92 -40.57
N ARG A 48 40.20 -17.72 -39.97
CA ARG A 48 41.33 -16.96 -39.34
C ARG A 48 41.29 -15.43 -39.56
N SER A 49 41.41 -14.74 -38.43
CA SER A 49 41.73 -13.33 -38.13
C SER A 49 43.23 -13.01 -38.45
N PRO A 50 43.84 -11.81 -38.23
CA PRO A 50 43.54 -10.80 -37.19
C PRO A 50 43.86 -9.29 -37.47
N THR A 51 43.70 -8.50 -36.39
CA THR A 51 44.30 -7.19 -36.02
C THR A 51 43.79 -5.89 -36.69
N ALA A 52 43.66 -4.72 -36.04
CA ALA A 52 43.60 -4.28 -34.63
C ALA A 52 43.37 -2.73 -34.56
N ILE A 53 42.77 -2.22 -33.46
CA ILE A 53 42.93 -0.88 -32.82
C ILE A 53 42.26 0.35 -33.52
N SER A 54 41.27 1.07 -32.97
CA SER A 54 41.32 1.98 -31.79
C SER A 54 39.92 2.59 -31.49
N PRO A 55 39.70 3.25 -30.31
CA PRO A 55 38.40 3.27 -29.62
C PRO A 55 37.77 4.70 -29.51
N PRO A 56 36.83 4.97 -28.57
CA PRO A 56 35.49 5.46 -28.83
C PRO A 56 35.35 6.99 -28.69
N GLN A 57 34.38 7.60 -29.37
CA GLN A 57 34.01 9.00 -29.07
C GLN A 57 32.51 9.17 -28.82
N SER A 58 32.30 9.77 -27.65
CA SER A 58 31.10 10.22 -26.96
C SER A 58 30.17 11.14 -27.76
N PRO A 59 28.88 11.20 -27.36
CA PRO A 59 27.90 12.12 -27.93
C PRO A 59 28.19 13.55 -27.48
N LYS A 60 28.04 14.50 -28.39
CA LYS A 60 28.23 15.93 -28.12
C LYS A 60 27.16 16.76 -28.85
N PRO A 61 26.91 17.99 -28.40
CA PRO A 61 25.61 18.38 -27.85
C PRO A 61 24.89 19.38 -28.75
N ASN A 62 23.60 19.62 -28.46
CA ASN A 62 22.96 20.89 -28.83
C ASN A 62 23.57 22.03 -28.00
N PRO A 63 23.92 23.14 -28.65
CA PRO A 63 23.65 24.43 -28.06
C PRO A 63 22.88 25.34 -29.03
N SER A 64 22.01 26.10 -28.40
CA SER A 64 21.19 27.15 -28.97
C SER A 64 21.99 28.43 -29.24
N TYR A 65 21.40 29.21 -30.15
CA TYR A 65 21.39 30.67 -30.24
C TYR A 65 22.55 31.48 -30.87
N HIS A 66 22.13 32.16 -31.95
CA HIS A 66 22.48 33.49 -32.48
C HIS A 66 23.93 33.86 -32.82
N GLN A 67 24.15 34.12 -34.11
CA GLN A 67 25.17 35.06 -34.64
C GLN A 67 24.70 35.63 -36.00
N PRO A 68 25.25 36.76 -36.48
CA PRO A 68 24.50 38.01 -36.68
C PRO A 68 24.32 38.43 -38.15
N GLU A 69 23.37 39.34 -38.39
CA GLU A 69 23.11 39.93 -39.71
C GLU A 69 24.23 40.89 -40.13
N ILE A 70 24.86 40.60 -41.27
CA ILE A 70 25.86 41.47 -41.92
C ILE A 70 25.11 42.46 -42.83
N LEU A 71 25.31 43.76 -42.59
CA LEU A 71 24.82 44.85 -43.42
C LEU A 71 25.79 45.12 -44.59
N GLN A 72 25.28 45.27 -45.81
CA GLN A 72 26.02 45.80 -46.95
C GLN A 72 25.45 47.17 -47.37
N LEU A 73 26.34 48.12 -47.67
CA LEU A 73 26.00 49.46 -48.15
C LEU A 73 25.70 49.39 -49.65
N ASN A 74 24.64 50.07 -50.08
CA ASN A 74 24.32 50.24 -51.49
C ASN A 74 24.90 51.57 -51.99
N GLU A 75 25.87 51.54 -52.89
CA GLU A 75 26.66 52.71 -53.30
C GLU A 75 25.88 53.75 -54.11
N ASP A 76 24.75 53.36 -54.73
CA ASP A 76 23.93 54.29 -55.53
C ASP A 76 22.88 55.06 -54.70
N SER A 77 22.68 54.73 -53.41
CA SER A 77 21.65 55.34 -52.57
C SER A 77 22.07 55.66 -51.13
N HIS A 78 23.37 55.59 -50.82
CA HIS A 78 23.99 55.85 -49.51
C HIS A 78 23.16 55.38 -48.30
N THR A 79 22.64 54.15 -48.34
CA THR A 79 21.83 53.56 -47.25
C THR A 79 22.13 52.07 -47.10
N TRP A 80 22.12 51.57 -45.86
CA TRP A 80 22.42 50.18 -45.50
C TRP A 80 21.15 49.31 -45.48
N LYS A 81 21.19 48.10 -46.04
CA LYS A 81 20.07 47.13 -45.98
C LYS A 81 20.52 45.73 -45.57
N ILE A 82 19.65 45.04 -44.83
CA ILE A 82 19.79 43.65 -44.35
C ILE A 82 19.24 42.68 -45.41
N LYS A 83 19.93 41.55 -45.62
CA LYS A 83 19.54 40.52 -46.58
C LYS A 83 18.49 39.57 -45.98
N ALA A 84 17.20 39.81 -46.24
CA ALA A 84 16.12 38.93 -45.81
C ALA A 84 16.05 37.62 -46.62
N THR A 85 16.01 36.49 -45.90
CA THR A 85 15.94 35.11 -46.40
C THR A 85 14.53 34.76 -46.93
N LYS A 86 14.45 33.83 -47.89
CA LYS A 86 13.27 33.37 -48.65
C LYS A 86 12.05 32.99 -47.79
N GLN A 87 11.25 33.96 -47.36
CA GLN A 87 9.87 33.70 -46.91
C GLN A 87 8.89 34.86 -47.19
N GLN A 88 9.26 35.79 -48.07
CA GLN A 88 8.41 36.91 -48.52
C GLN A 88 8.37 37.07 -50.05
N GLN A 89 8.37 35.97 -50.82
CA GLN A 89 8.10 36.00 -52.26
C GLN A 89 6.82 35.28 -52.70
N ASN A 90 5.98 34.80 -51.77
CA ASN A 90 4.72 34.12 -52.11
C ASN A 90 3.43 34.87 -51.80
N ILE A 91 3.47 36.13 -51.32
CA ILE A 91 2.24 36.91 -51.06
C ILE A 91 1.96 37.97 -52.16
N GLN A 92 2.88 38.20 -53.11
CA GLN A 92 2.67 39.09 -54.26
C GLN A 92 2.58 38.39 -55.64
N LYS A 93 2.41 37.05 -55.65
CA LYS A 93 2.06 36.27 -56.85
C LYS A 93 0.64 35.68 -56.83
N SER A 94 -0.17 35.93 -55.79
CA SER A 94 -1.57 35.49 -55.75
C SER A 94 -2.60 36.55 -56.19
N ASN A 95 -2.22 37.83 -56.33
CA ASN A 95 -3.17 38.88 -56.74
C ASN A 95 -3.15 39.26 -58.24
N LYS A 96 -2.25 38.69 -59.05
CA LYS A 96 -2.29 38.83 -60.53
C LYS A 96 -2.84 37.59 -61.26
N SER A 97 -2.99 36.45 -60.58
CA SER A 97 -3.68 35.28 -61.13
C SER A 97 -5.20 35.30 -60.86
N LEU A 98 -5.67 36.03 -59.84
CA LEU A 98 -7.10 36.18 -59.58
C LEU A 98 -7.82 37.13 -60.56
N GLN A 99 -7.17 38.15 -61.09
CA GLN A 99 -7.78 39.04 -62.10
C GLN A 99 -7.87 38.40 -63.51
N PHE A 100 -7.00 37.44 -63.84
CA PHE A 100 -7.03 36.77 -65.14
C PHE A 100 -8.03 35.60 -65.20
N CYS A 101 -8.42 35.04 -64.05
CA CYS A 101 -9.44 33.98 -63.98
C CYS A 101 -10.88 34.51 -64.02
N PHE A 102 -11.15 35.75 -63.58
CA PHE A 102 -12.50 36.33 -63.64
C PHE A 102 -12.89 36.86 -65.03
N GLY A 103 -11.92 37.32 -65.83
CA GLY A 103 -12.19 37.79 -67.21
C GLY A 103 -12.54 36.68 -68.21
N LYS A 104 -11.97 35.47 -68.05
CA LYS A 104 -12.30 34.31 -68.90
C LYS A 104 -13.58 33.58 -68.49
N LEU A 105 -14.09 33.80 -67.27
CA LEU A 105 -15.34 33.21 -66.82
C LEU A 105 -16.57 33.92 -67.42
N GLN A 106 -16.46 35.23 -67.74
CA GLN A 106 -17.53 36.00 -68.36
C GLN A 106 -17.70 35.73 -69.86
N SER A 107 -16.65 35.30 -70.56
CA SER A 107 -16.74 34.98 -72.00
C SER A 107 -17.16 33.53 -72.30
N TYR A 108 -17.23 32.65 -71.29
CA TYR A 108 -17.70 31.27 -71.42
C TYR A 108 -19.19 31.07 -71.09
N LEU A 109 -19.88 32.13 -70.63
CA LEU A 109 -21.30 32.09 -70.26
C LEU A 109 -22.27 32.31 -71.44
N LYS A 110 -21.77 32.33 -72.68
CA LYS A 110 -22.54 32.69 -73.87
C LYS A 110 -22.41 31.68 -75.01
N THR A 111 -22.51 30.39 -74.71
CA THR A 111 -22.72 29.31 -75.69
C THR A 111 -23.35 28.11 -75.00
N GLU A 112 -24.22 27.41 -75.70
CA GLU A 112 -25.03 26.27 -75.27
C GLU A 112 -24.29 25.28 -74.33
N ASN A 113 -24.58 25.41 -73.02
CA ASN A 113 -24.59 24.36 -71.97
C ASN A 113 -24.56 24.99 -70.56
N ALA A 114 -25.36 26.05 -70.34
CA ALA A 114 -25.50 26.69 -69.03
C ALA A 114 -26.01 25.71 -67.94
N PHE A 115 -26.68 24.63 -68.34
CA PHE A 115 -27.15 23.58 -67.45
C PHE A 115 -25.99 22.75 -66.87
N GLU A 116 -25.04 22.30 -67.70
CA GLU A 116 -23.91 21.48 -67.23
C GLU A 116 -23.01 22.21 -66.23
N PHE A 117 -22.74 23.51 -66.46
CA PHE A 117 -21.88 24.29 -65.58
C PHE A 117 -22.56 24.57 -64.23
N ARG A 118 -23.86 24.91 -64.25
CA ARG A 118 -24.67 25.05 -63.03
C ARG A 118 -24.77 23.73 -62.27
N PHE A 119 -24.93 22.61 -62.97
CA PHE A 119 -24.94 21.28 -62.39
C PHE A 119 -23.61 20.93 -61.71
N LYS A 120 -22.47 21.19 -62.36
CA LYS A 120 -21.12 20.95 -61.78
C LYS A 120 -20.85 21.79 -60.53
N ILE A 121 -21.31 23.05 -60.50
CA ILE A 121 -21.21 23.91 -59.31
C ILE A 121 -22.10 23.40 -58.17
N ILE A 122 -23.33 22.99 -58.47
CA ILE A 122 -24.26 22.43 -57.48
C ILE A 122 -23.69 21.13 -56.89
N VAL A 123 -23.10 20.26 -57.72
CA VAL A 123 -22.45 19.02 -57.26
C VAL A 123 -21.21 19.32 -56.41
N ALA A 124 -20.38 20.29 -56.77
CA ALA A 124 -19.22 20.69 -55.96
C ALA A 124 -19.64 21.29 -54.60
N PHE A 125 -20.72 22.09 -54.58
CA PHE A 125 -21.29 22.63 -53.36
C PHE A 125 -21.88 21.53 -52.46
N LEU A 126 -22.60 20.56 -53.05
CA LEU A 126 -23.08 19.37 -52.33
C LEU A 126 -21.93 18.54 -51.76
N PHE A 127 -20.84 18.36 -52.50
CA PHE A 127 -19.66 17.64 -52.02
C PHE A 127 -19.00 18.36 -50.83
N LEU A 128 -18.81 19.68 -50.92
CA LEU A 128 -18.29 20.49 -49.82
C LEU A 128 -19.21 20.45 -48.59
N LEU A 129 -20.52 20.52 -48.81
CA LEU A 129 -21.52 20.40 -47.74
C LEU A 129 -21.43 19.04 -47.05
N ILE A 130 -21.31 17.94 -47.81
CA ILE A 130 -21.12 16.60 -47.28
C ILE A 130 -19.81 16.50 -46.49
N CYS A 131 -18.69 17.02 -47.02
CA CYS A 131 -17.41 17.05 -46.30
C CYS A 131 -17.50 17.84 -44.99
N CYS A 132 -18.16 19.01 -45.00
CA CYS A 132 -18.39 19.82 -43.81
C CYS A 132 -19.27 19.08 -42.79
N ILE A 133 -20.35 18.41 -43.24
CA ILE A 133 -21.21 17.61 -42.37
C ILE A 133 -20.40 16.46 -41.76
N VAL A 134 -19.63 15.71 -42.56
CA VAL A 134 -18.80 14.60 -42.06
C VAL A 134 -17.75 15.09 -41.06
N MET A 135 -17.08 16.23 -41.32
CA MET A 135 -16.13 16.82 -40.37
C MET A 135 -16.82 17.27 -39.08
N MET A 136 -17.98 17.93 -39.18
CA MET A 136 -18.76 18.34 -38.02
C MET A 136 -19.25 17.14 -37.21
N THR A 137 -19.81 16.11 -37.85
CA THR A 137 -20.25 14.88 -37.18
C THR A 137 -19.08 14.19 -36.48
N ARG A 138 -17.90 14.13 -37.11
CA ARG A 138 -16.68 13.60 -36.49
C ARG A 138 -16.22 14.45 -35.30
N TYR A 139 -16.27 15.77 -35.42
CA TYR A 139 -15.93 16.70 -34.35
C TYR A 139 -16.89 16.56 -33.15
N PHE A 140 -18.21 16.55 -33.38
CA PHE A 140 -19.20 16.35 -32.34
C PHE A 140 -19.09 14.96 -31.72
N HIS A 141 -18.86 13.91 -32.51
CA HIS A 141 -18.64 12.56 -31.98
C HIS A 141 -17.39 12.49 -31.10
N TYR A 142 -16.29 13.13 -31.51
CA TYR A 142 -15.06 13.21 -30.73
C TYR A 142 -15.25 13.96 -29.41
N ASN A 143 -15.91 15.13 -29.45
CA ASN A 143 -16.20 15.90 -28.23
C ASN A 143 -17.18 15.17 -27.30
N LEU A 144 -18.16 14.45 -27.86
CA LEU A 144 -19.07 13.61 -27.07
C LEU A 144 -18.29 12.48 -26.38
N GLN A 145 -17.36 11.82 -27.09
CA GLN A 145 -16.50 10.79 -26.52
C GLN A 145 -15.62 11.34 -25.38
N ILE A 146 -15.02 12.51 -25.55
CA ILE A 146 -14.23 13.16 -24.48
C ILE A 146 -15.12 13.51 -23.29
N SER A 147 -16.29 14.11 -23.53
CA SER A 147 -17.22 14.47 -22.46
C SER A 147 -17.72 13.24 -21.69
N GLN A 148 -17.97 12.14 -22.39
CA GLN A 148 -18.33 10.86 -21.77
C GLN A 148 -17.16 10.29 -20.99
N ALA A 149 -15.95 10.27 -21.54
CA ALA A 149 -14.75 9.78 -20.88
C ALA A 149 -14.40 10.57 -19.60
N LEU A 150 -14.57 11.90 -19.61
CA LEU A 150 -14.40 12.75 -18.44
C LEU A 150 -15.48 12.50 -17.38
N HIS A 151 -16.75 12.37 -17.80
CA HIS A 151 -17.83 11.99 -16.89
C HIS A 151 -17.58 10.61 -16.25
N ASP A 152 -17.06 9.70 -17.05
CA ASP A 152 -16.82 8.31 -16.69
C ASP A 152 -15.45 8.07 -16.05
N GLN A 153 -14.59 9.08 -15.98
CA GLN A 153 -13.22 9.07 -15.47
C GLN A 153 -12.35 7.94 -16.05
N ILE A 154 -12.67 7.44 -17.25
CA ILE A 154 -11.97 6.32 -17.89
C ILE A 154 -11.83 6.55 -19.39
N LEU A 155 -10.64 6.26 -19.92
CA LEU A 155 -10.37 6.04 -21.34
C LEU A 155 -9.99 4.58 -21.58
N MET A 156 -10.54 3.98 -22.62
CA MET A 156 -10.29 2.57 -22.94
C MET A 156 -9.72 2.37 -24.34
N PHE A 157 -8.60 1.64 -24.40
CA PHE A 157 -7.94 1.23 -25.64
C PHE A 157 -8.05 -0.29 -25.81
N LYS A 158 -9.12 -0.74 -26.47
CA LYS A 158 -9.43 -2.18 -26.63
C LYS A 158 -8.32 -2.97 -27.32
N SER A 159 -7.71 -2.42 -28.37
CA SER A 159 -6.63 -3.09 -29.12
C SER A 159 -5.33 -3.24 -28.32
N GLN A 160 -5.10 -2.35 -27.34
CA GLN A 160 -3.91 -2.36 -26.48
C GLN A 160 -4.16 -3.03 -25.13
N LYS A 161 -5.37 -3.53 -24.88
CA LYS A 161 -5.83 -4.04 -23.58
C LYS A 161 -5.47 -3.09 -22.43
N LYS A 162 -5.71 -1.80 -22.64
CA LYS A 162 -5.33 -0.73 -21.71
C LYS A 162 -6.55 0.09 -21.28
N ILE A 163 -6.65 0.37 -19.99
CA ILE A 163 -7.63 1.26 -19.37
C ILE A 163 -6.85 2.36 -18.66
N THR A 164 -7.11 3.61 -19.01
CA THR A 164 -6.52 4.79 -18.37
C THR A 164 -7.57 5.44 -17.50
N PHE A 165 -7.28 5.60 -16.21
CA PHE A 165 -8.16 6.26 -15.26
C PHE A 165 -7.79 7.73 -15.16
N LEU A 166 -8.80 8.60 -15.17
CA LEU A 166 -8.63 10.05 -15.22
C LEU A 166 -9.16 10.72 -13.95
N ASN A 167 -8.59 11.87 -13.60
CA ASN A 167 -9.19 12.75 -12.59
C ASN A 167 -10.32 13.62 -13.20
N ASP A 168 -10.97 14.43 -12.37
CA ASP A 168 -12.02 15.37 -12.80
C ASP A 168 -11.54 16.44 -13.81
N ARG A 169 -10.23 16.67 -13.90
CA ARG A 169 -9.58 17.60 -14.83
C ARG A 169 -9.14 16.94 -16.14
N GLY A 170 -9.24 15.61 -16.24
CA GLY A 170 -8.77 14.84 -17.39
C GLY A 170 -7.29 14.41 -17.33
N ASP A 171 -6.60 14.61 -16.21
CA ASP A 171 -5.23 14.14 -16.04
C ASP A 171 -5.21 12.62 -15.80
N ASN A 172 -4.19 11.95 -16.35
CA ASN A 172 -3.99 10.51 -16.15
C ASN A 172 -3.55 10.21 -14.71
N LEU A 173 -4.34 9.41 -13.99
CA LEU A 173 -4.05 8.95 -12.64
C LEU A 173 -3.27 7.63 -12.64
N VAL A 174 -3.75 6.63 -13.39
CA VAL A 174 -3.11 5.32 -13.50
C VAL A 174 -3.53 4.63 -14.79
N ASP A 175 -2.59 3.88 -15.36
CA ASP A 175 -2.82 3.02 -16.50
C ASP A 175 -2.87 1.55 -16.05
N LEU A 176 -3.95 0.86 -16.42
CA LEU A 176 -4.18 -0.57 -16.19
C LEU A 176 -4.04 -1.33 -17.51
N HIS A 177 -3.13 -2.30 -17.53
CA HIS A 177 -3.00 -3.31 -18.57
C HIS A 177 -3.67 -4.60 -18.11
N PHE A 178 -4.73 -5.02 -18.80
CA PHE A 178 -5.58 -6.12 -18.34
C PHE A 178 -5.47 -7.36 -19.22
N GLY A 179 -5.67 -8.54 -18.63
CA GLY A 179 -5.70 -9.82 -19.36
C GLY A 179 -4.39 -10.15 -20.08
N LEU A 180 -3.24 -9.86 -19.47
CA LEU A 180 -1.91 -10.02 -20.10
C LEU A 180 -1.53 -11.47 -20.40
N HIS A 181 -2.08 -12.43 -19.67
CA HIS A 181 -1.93 -13.86 -19.99
C HIS A 181 -2.83 -14.34 -21.14
N ILE A 182 -3.78 -13.50 -21.59
CA ILE A 182 -4.58 -13.81 -22.76
C ILE A 182 -3.77 -13.38 -23.99
N PRO A 183 -3.55 -14.26 -24.98
CA PRO A 183 -2.85 -13.91 -26.22
C PRO A 183 -3.42 -12.67 -26.93
N ASN A 184 -2.56 -11.91 -27.62
CA ASN A 184 -2.94 -10.64 -28.26
C ASN A 184 -3.68 -10.79 -29.59
N ASP A 185 -3.63 -11.97 -30.20
CA ASP A 185 -4.38 -12.35 -31.40
C ASP A 185 -5.89 -12.51 -31.15
N ILE A 186 -6.31 -12.61 -29.89
CA ILE A 186 -7.72 -12.85 -29.52
C ILE A 186 -8.35 -11.56 -28.98
N ASN A 187 -9.21 -10.96 -29.81
CA ASN A 187 -9.99 -9.78 -29.43
C ASN A 187 -11.21 -10.16 -28.56
N PRO A 188 -11.53 -9.36 -27.51
CA PRO A 188 -12.74 -9.55 -26.75
C PRO A 188 -13.99 -9.12 -27.53
N PHE A 189 -15.12 -9.76 -27.22
CA PHE A 189 -16.44 -9.30 -27.66
C PHE A 189 -17.16 -8.58 -26.51
N ASN A 190 -17.95 -7.56 -26.84
CA ASN A 190 -18.84 -6.95 -25.84
C ASN A 190 -19.96 -7.94 -25.50
N CYS A 191 -20.12 -8.29 -24.22
CA CYS A 191 -21.27 -9.09 -23.81
C CYS A 191 -22.55 -8.25 -23.78
N ARG A 192 -23.72 -8.89 -23.95
CA ARG A 192 -25.01 -8.28 -23.60
C ARG A 192 -25.02 -8.11 -22.09
N SER A 193 -25.02 -6.86 -21.63
CA SER A 193 -25.08 -6.52 -20.21
C SER A 193 -26.22 -7.27 -19.53
N ILE A 194 -25.93 -8.03 -18.48
CA ILE A 194 -26.94 -8.80 -17.74
C ILE A 194 -27.64 -7.89 -16.73
N SER A 195 -27.02 -6.78 -16.34
CA SER A 195 -27.58 -5.75 -15.45
C SER A 195 -27.36 -4.34 -16.01
N GLU A 196 -28.23 -3.38 -15.65
CA GLU A 196 -28.05 -1.96 -16.00
C GLU A 196 -26.79 -1.33 -15.35
N ASP A 197 -26.23 -1.99 -14.33
CA ASP A 197 -25.07 -1.54 -13.56
C ASP A 197 -23.70 -1.94 -14.16
N ASP A 198 -23.65 -2.88 -15.11
CA ASP A 198 -22.40 -3.31 -15.73
C ASP A 198 -21.99 -2.30 -16.82
N LYS A 199 -21.00 -1.46 -16.52
CA LYS A 199 -20.53 -0.42 -17.45
C LYS A 199 -19.58 -0.95 -18.51
N ILE A 200 -18.79 -1.97 -18.16
CA ILE A 200 -17.85 -2.63 -19.07
C ILE A 200 -18.05 -4.14 -18.96
N CYS A 201 -18.23 -4.81 -20.10
CA CYS A 201 -18.40 -6.25 -20.16
C CYS A 201 -17.64 -6.80 -21.37
N PHE A 202 -16.61 -7.62 -21.11
CA PHE A 202 -15.84 -8.32 -22.14
C PHE A 202 -15.88 -9.82 -21.96
N ASP A 203 -16.04 -10.52 -23.08
CA ASP A 203 -15.98 -11.96 -23.13
C ASP A 203 -14.96 -12.41 -24.17
N TRP A 204 -14.00 -13.25 -23.73
CA TRP A 204 -13.12 -14.02 -24.58
C TRP A 204 -13.66 -15.43 -24.63
N LYS A 205 -14.30 -15.78 -25.75
CA LYS A 205 -14.98 -17.05 -25.97
C LYS A 205 -14.16 -18.23 -25.43
N TYR A 206 -14.73 -18.96 -24.47
CA TYR A 206 -14.14 -20.14 -23.80
C TYR A 206 -12.84 -19.91 -23.01
N ARG A 207 -12.41 -18.66 -22.78
CA ARG A 207 -11.18 -18.35 -22.06
C ARG A 207 -11.43 -17.57 -20.79
N ALA A 208 -12.05 -16.40 -20.89
CA ALA A 208 -12.26 -15.53 -19.73
C ALA A 208 -13.40 -14.53 -19.96
N HIS A 209 -14.00 -14.09 -18.86
CA HIS A 209 -15.01 -13.05 -18.82
C HIS A 209 -14.59 -11.97 -17.82
N LEU A 210 -14.73 -10.71 -18.22
CA LEU A 210 -14.51 -9.52 -17.41
C LEU A 210 -15.80 -8.70 -17.35
N SER A 211 -16.31 -8.46 -16.14
CA SER A 211 -17.35 -7.46 -15.86
C SER A 211 -16.77 -6.37 -14.95
N VAL A 212 -17.04 -5.11 -15.26
CA VAL A 212 -16.68 -3.96 -14.41
C VAL A 212 -17.93 -3.22 -14.00
N LYS A 213 -18.19 -3.20 -12.70
CA LYS A 213 -19.30 -2.48 -12.08
C LYS A 213 -18.80 -1.16 -11.52
N VAL A 214 -19.57 -0.10 -11.71
CA VAL A 214 -19.19 1.24 -11.21
C VAL A 214 -20.14 1.67 -10.13
N SER A 215 -19.57 2.13 -9.03
CA SER A 215 -20.29 2.71 -7.92
C SER A 215 -19.75 4.10 -7.64
N ARG A 216 -20.64 5.08 -7.60
CA ARG A 216 -20.31 6.45 -7.22
C ARG A 216 -20.93 6.74 -5.87
N LYS A 217 -20.14 7.18 -4.92
CA LYS A 217 -20.62 7.58 -3.59
C LYS A 217 -20.25 9.04 -3.35
N LYS A 218 -21.24 9.82 -2.94
CA LYS A 218 -21.02 11.15 -2.39
C LYS A 218 -20.68 10.99 -0.92
N PHE A 219 -19.62 11.66 -0.51
CA PHE A 219 -19.10 11.62 0.83
C PHE A 219 -18.86 13.05 1.30
N THR A 220 -19.49 13.44 2.39
CA THR A 220 -19.17 14.68 3.10
C THR A 220 -17.94 14.44 3.95
N ASN A 221 -16.81 15.04 3.61
CA ASN A 221 -15.63 14.96 4.44
C ASN A 221 -15.85 15.65 5.81
N SER A 222 -14.91 15.48 6.73
CA SER A 222 -14.97 16.05 8.08
C SER A 222 -14.99 17.58 8.14
N PHE A 223 -14.77 18.26 7.00
CA PHE A 223 -14.84 19.72 6.86
C PHE A 223 -16.16 20.19 6.22
N GLY A 224 -17.11 19.28 5.98
CA GLY A 224 -18.39 19.59 5.37
C GLY A 224 -18.35 19.76 3.85
N HIS A 225 -17.22 19.45 3.20
CA HIS A 225 -17.13 19.46 1.74
C HIS A 225 -17.60 18.13 1.15
N ASN A 226 -18.47 18.21 0.14
CA ASN A 226 -18.92 17.06 -0.63
C ASN A 226 -17.82 16.62 -1.60
N GLU A 227 -17.25 15.44 -1.37
CA GLU A 227 -16.33 14.76 -2.28
C GLU A 227 -17.05 13.56 -2.91
N THR A 228 -16.73 13.27 -4.17
CA THR A 228 -17.26 12.10 -4.89
C THR A 228 -16.17 11.06 -5.06
N ILE A 229 -16.44 9.84 -4.59
CA ILE A 229 -15.54 8.70 -4.78
C ILE A 229 -16.17 7.78 -5.80
N THR A 230 -15.41 7.49 -6.86
CA THR A 230 -15.82 6.55 -7.91
C THR A 230 -15.02 5.27 -7.74
N CYS A 231 -15.71 4.15 -7.56
CA CYS A 231 -15.10 2.83 -7.43
C CYS A 231 -15.53 1.91 -8.59
N TYR A 232 -14.54 1.28 -9.22
CA TYR A 232 -14.66 0.32 -10.31
C TYR A 232 -14.32 -1.09 -9.81
N ASN A 233 -15.33 -1.93 -9.67
CA ASN A 233 -15.20 -3.32 -9.22
C ASN A 233 -15.02 -4.22 -10.43
N HIS A 234 -13.82 -4.78 -10.59
CA HIS A 234 -13.45 -5.65 -11.70
C HIS A 234 -13.64 -7.11 -11.31
N TYR A 235 -14.44 -7.84 -12.07
CA TYR A 235 -14.72 -9.26 -11.86
C TYR A 235 -14.22 -10.07 -13.05
N TRP A 236 -13.11 -10.76 -12.86
CA TRP A 236 -12.60 -11.74 -13.82
C TRP A 236 -12.95 -13.16 -13.43
N ARG A 237 -13.35 -13.94 -14.44
CA ARG A 237 -13.53 -15.39 -14.33
C ARG A 237 -12.91 -16.08 -15.53
N THR A 238 -12.15 -17.14 -15.31
CA THR A 238 -11.63 -17.99 -16.40
C THR A 238 -12.61 -19.11 -16.73
N TYR A 239 -12.65 -19.53 -17.99
CA TYR A 239 -13.33 -20.74 -18.44
C TYR A 239 -12.35 -21.88 -18.78
N GLN A 240 -11.05 -21.60 -18.74
CA GLN A 240 -10.01 -22.58 -18.97
C GLN A 240 -9.45 -23.09 -17.63
N LYS A 241 -9.25 -24.41 -17.55
CA LYS A 241 -8.64 -25.02 -16.35
C LYS A 241 -7.18 -24.57 -16.24
N TYR A 242 -6.75 -24.22 -15.03
CA TYR A 242 -5.36 -23.85 -14.71
C TYR A 242 -4.80 -22.61 -15.43
N SER A 243 -5.63 -21.82 -16.11
CA SER A 243 -5.19 -20.54 -16.67
C SER A 243 -5.04 -19.49 -15.57
N ALA A 244 -3.91 -18.79 -15.55
CA ALA A 244 -3.70 -17.65 -14.67
C ALA A 244 -4.27 -16.36 -15.28
N LEU A 245 -4.81 -15.49 -14.44
CA LEU A 245 -5.20 -14.13 -14.83
C LEU A 245 -4.13 -13.16 -14.33
N LYS A 246 -3.76 -12.17 -15.14
CA LYS A 246 -2.73 -11.18 -14.82
C LYS A 246 -3.16 -9.80 -15.33
N ASP A 247 -3.27 -8.88 -14.40
CA ASP A 247 -3.54 -7.46 -14.62
C ASP A 247 -2.42 -6.64 -13.98
N CYS A 248 -1.89 -5.64 -14.69
CA CYS A 248 -0.76 -4.83 -14.23
C CYS A 248 -1.06 -3.34 -14.29
N PHE A 249 -0.61 -2.61 -13.26
CA PHE A 249 -0.75 -1.17 -13.09
C PHE A 249 0.58 -0.49 -13.34
N ASP A 250 0.59 0.56 -14.16
CA ASP A 250 1.78 1.40 -14.38
C ASP A 250 2.07 2.24 -13.13
N MET A 251 3.30 2.17 -12.65
CA MET A 251 3.76 2.93 -11.47
C MET A 251 4.50 4.23 -11.83
N ASN A 252 4.74 4.54 -13.11
CA ASN A 252 5.51 5.72 -13.52
C ASN A 252 4.80 7.04 -13.15
N ASN A 253 3.48 7.04 -13.14
CA ASN A 253 2.68 8.23 -12.91
C ASN A 253 2.46 8.54 -11.42
N GLY A 254 3.17 7.92 -10.47
CA GLY A 254 2.99 8.24 -9.05
C GLY A 254 3.76 7.36 -8.07
N TYR A 255 3.78 7.76 -6.81
CA TYR A 255 4.40 6.99 -5.74
C TYR A 255 3.39 6.07 -5.07
N TRP A 256 3.77 4.81 -4.89
CA TRP A 256 2.89 3.76 -4.37
C TRP A 256 3.21 3.40 -2.91
N PHE A 257 2.18 3.09 -2.13
CA PHE A 257 2.24 2.76 -0.70
C PHE A 257 1.26 1.62 -0.37
N GLY A 258 1.44 0.94 0.78
CA GLY A 258 0.52 -0.10 1.27
C GLY A 258 1.22 -1.42 1.60
N MET A 259 0.52 -2.54 1.41
CA MET A 259 0.96 -3.93 1.68
C MET A 259 1.06 -4.34 3.15
N GLY A 260 1.32 -3.42 4.08
CA GLY A 260 1.47 -3.70 5.52
C GLY A 260 2.91 -3.92 5.96
N ASP A 261 3.13 -4.75 6.98
CA ASP A 261 4.43 -5.06 7.53
C ASP A 261 5.11 -6.21 6.77
N ILE A 262 5.99 -5.84 5.84
CA ILE A 262 6.91 -6.75 5.16
C ILE A 262 8.33 -6.44 5.64
N TYR A 263 9.11 -7.47 5.96
CA TYR A 263 10.40 -7.34 6.65
C TYR A 263 11.36 -6.34 5.99
N ASN A 264 11.42 -6.32 4.66
CA ASN A 264 12.29 -5.44 3.87
C ASN A 264 11.49 -4.47 2.99
N ILE A 265 10.35 -3.98 3.47
CA ILE A 265 9.52 -3.02 2.74
C ILE A 265 10.29 -1.73 2.46
N GLN A 266 10.17 -1.23 1.23
CA GLN A 266 10.70 0.07 0.84
C GLN A 266 9.54 1.00 0.50
N ILE A 267 9.55 2.19 1.08
CA ILE A 267 8.59 3.24 0.79
C ILE A 267 9.31 4.38 0.05
N PRO A 268 8.75 4.90 -1.06
CA PRO A 268 7.62 4.35 -1.82
C PRO A 268 7.94 3.00 -2.48
N LEU A 269 6.89 2.21 -2.75
CA LEU A 269 7.00 0.85 -3.30
C LEU A 269 7.68 0.80 -4.67
N ASN A 270 7.71 1.91 -5.40
CA ASN A 270 8.43 2.05 -6.67
C ASN A 270 9.93 1.69 -6.57
N LYS A 271 10.54 1.81 -5.38
CA LYS A 271 11.95 1.46 -5.16
C LYS A 271 12.17 -0.05 -5.00
N MET A 272 11.10 -0.80 -4.75
CA MET A 272 11.14 -2.24 -4.50
C MET A 272 11.13 -3.03 -5.81
N SER A 273 11.81 -4.17 -5.83
CA SER A 273 11.71 -5.16 -6.90
C SER A 273 11.34 -6.51 -6.28
N VAL A 274 10.25 -7.10 -6.78
CA VAL A 274 9.62 -8.30 -6.28
C VAL A 274 9.16 -9.12 -7.47
N GLU A 275 9.79 -10.27 -7.66
CA GLU A 275 9.32 -11.29 -8.59
C GLU A 275 8.00 -11.89 -8.10
N GLU A 276 7.28 -12.55 -9.00
CA GLU A 276 5.96 -13.11 -8.69
C GLU A 276 5.98 -14.02 -7.45
N GLN A 277 5.32 -13.57 -6.38
CA GLN A 277 5.25 -14.28 -5.11
C GLN A 277 3.82 -14.31 -4.56
N PRO A 278 3.43 -15.37 -3.83
CA PRO A 278 2.12 -15.42 -3.19
C PRO A 278 2.01 -14.34 -2.12
N PHE A 279 0.90 -13.61 -2.09
CA PHE A 279 0.67 -12.55 -1.12
C PHE A 279 -0.12 -13.10 0.08
N ILE A 280 0.60 -13.77 0.98
CA ILE A 280 0.08 -14.36 2.22
C ILE A 280 0.94 -14.01 3.42
N THR A 281 0.36 -14.11 4.63
CA THR A 281 1.15 -13.98 5.86
C THR A 281 2.18 -15.10 5.96
N SER A 282 3.46 -14.76 6.17
CA SER A 282 4.54 -15.74 6.17
C SER A 282 5.72 -15.41 7.08
N HIS A 283 6.48 -16.45 7.43
CA HIS A 283 7.66 -16.40 8.29
C HIS A 283 8.97 -16.64 7.53
N ASN A 284 8.91 -16.74 6.19
CA ASN A 284 10.05 -17.19 5.42
C ASN A 284 10.93 -16.01 4.99
N HIS A 285 12.05 -15.78 5.69
CA HIS A 285 13.05 -14.76 5.36
C HIS A 285 13.64 -14.87 3.93
N SER A 286 13.46 -16.00 3.23
CA SER A 286 13.86 -16.14 1.82
C SER A 286 12.84 -15.58 0.82
N ALA A 287 11.58 -15.40 1.23
CA ALA A 287 10.57 -14.72 0.42
C ALA A 287 10.63 -13.21 0.70
N ILE A 288 10.63 -12.40 -0.37
CA ILE A 288 10.70 -10.94 -0.26
C ILE A 288 9.40 -10.40 0.35
N LEU A 289 8.25 -10.99 0.00
CA LEU A 289 6.93 -10.67 0.57
C LEU A 289 6.66 -11.38 1.91
N SER A 290 7.69 -11.57 2.75
CA SER A 290 7.49 -12.12 4.10
C SER A 290 7.04 -11.04 5.07
N GLY A 291 5.81 -11.19 5.57
CA GLY A 291 5.19 -10.28 6.52
C GLY A 291 4.20 -10.99 7.43
N SER A 292 3.99 -10.47 8.64
CA SER A 292 2.99 -11.01 9.57
C SER A 292 1.67 -10.25 9.54
N ILE A 293 1.69 -8.95 9.30
CA ILE A 293 0.49 -8.13 9.21
C ILE A 293 0.45 -7.54 7.81
N ILE A 294 -0.36 -8.11 6.92
CA ILE A 294 -0.47 -7.66 5.53
C ILE A 294 -1.89 -7.21 5.25
N ASP A 295 -2.08 -6.25 4.37
CA ASP A 295 -3.40 -5.89 3.86
C ASP A 295 -3.30 -5.75 2.35
N ARG A 296 -4.31 -6.29 1.64
CA ARG A 296 -4.35 -6.34 0.17
C ARG A 296 -4.84 -5.03 -0.42
N THR A 297 -4.31 -3.92 0.12
CA THR A 297 -4.65 -2.56 -0.27
C THR A 297 -3.38 -1.79 -0.66
N TRP A 298 -3.44 -1.11 -1.81
CA TRP A 298 -2.40 -0.25 -2.33
C TRP A 298 -2.94 1.16 -2.60
N TYR A 299 -2.11 2.17 -2.38
CA TYR A 299 -2.42 3.57 -2.60
C TYR A 299 -1.40 4.21 -3.53
N SER A 300 -1.86 5.10 -4.40
CA SER A 300 -1.02 5.97 -5.23
C SER A 300 -1.12 7.41 -4.75
N SER A 301 -0.01 8.16 -4.80
CA SER A 301 0.07 9.59 -4.49
C SER A 301 -0.97 10.45 -5.23
N HIS A 302 -1.46 9.98 -6.38
CA HIS A 302 -2.48 10.67 -7.18
C HIS A 302 -3.92 10.37 -6.76
N GLY A 303 -4.15 9.69 -5.63
CA GLY A 303 -5.50 9.43 -5.14
C GLY A 303 -6.18 8.23 -5.80
N VAL A 304 -5.39 7.18 -6.09
CA VAL A 304 -5.89 5.87 -6.53
C VAL A 304 -5.72 4.87 -5.40
N MET A 305 -6.74 4.05 -5.17
CA MET A 305 -6.70 2.92 -4.24
C MET A 305 -7.08 1.63 -4.95
N ILE A 306 -6.28 0.59 -4.76
CA ILE A 306 -6.56 -0.77 -5.23
C ILE A 306 -6.80 -1.64 -4.00
N ASN A 307 -7.92 -2.36 -3.95
CA ASN A 307 -8.24 -3.30 -2.87
C ASN A 307 -8.63 -4.66 -3.44
N VAL A 308 -8.01 -5.74 -2.97
CA VAL A 308 -8.26 -7.12 -3.40
C VAL A 308 -8.84 -7.91 -2.22
N PRO A 309 -10.04 -8.51 -2.33
CA PRO A 309 -10.59 -9.28 -1.22
C PRO A 309 -9.85 -10.61 -0.98
N LEU A 310 -10.07 -11.20 0.21
CA LEU A 310 -9.33 -12.39 0.67
C LEU A 310 -9.69 -13.70 -0.05
N ASP A 311 -10.83 -13.76 -0.75
CA ASP A 311 -11.25 -14.95 -1.51
C ASP A 311 -10.37 -15.21 -2.74
N VAL A 312 -9.73 -14.16 -3.27
CA VAL A 312 -8.85 -14.25 -4.43
C VAL A 312 -7.52 -14.95 -4.08
N PRO A 313 -7.08 -15.97 -4.84
CA PRO A 313 -5.75 -16.59 -4.69
C PRO A 313 -4.67 -15.72 -5.33
N LEU A 314 -4.21 -14.71 -4.58
CA LEU A 314 -3.44 -13.58 -5.11
C LEU A 314 -1.92 -13.82 -5.08
N PHE A 315 -1.29 -13.64 -6.23
CA PHE A 315 0.14 -13.45 -6.40
C PHE A 315 0.40 -12.01 -6.81
N VAL A 316 1.50 -11.44 -6.32
CA VAL A 316 1.88 -10.05 -6.59
C VAL A 316 3.31 -10.02 -7.11
N SER A 317 3.55 -9.18 -8.11
CA SER A 317 4.89 -8.77 -8.53
C SER A 317 4.97 -7.25 -8.58
N ILE A 318 6.15 -6.70 -8.29
CA ILE A 318 6.42 -5.25 -8.27
C ILE A 318 7.75 -5.05 -8.96
N ASN A 319 7.76 -4.30 -10.08
CA ASN A 319 8.99 -4.04 -10.83
C ASN A 319 9.79 -5.34 -11.09
N SER A 320 9.10 -6.37 -11.60
CA SER A 320 9.70 -7.65 -11.94
C SER A 320 10.51 -7.55 -13.22
N SER A 321 11.39 -8.51 -13.46
CA SER A 321 12.17 -8.61 -14.70
C SER A 321 11.30 -8.68 -15.96
N GLU A 322 10.14 -9.33 -15.87
CA GLU A 322 9.16 -9.41 -16.96
C GLU A 322 8.35 -8.12 -17.17
N ASP A 323 8.04 -7.40 -16.08
CA ASP A 323 7.16 -6.23 -16.08
C ASP A 323 7.79 -5.08 -15.29
N PRO A 324 8.78 -4.38 -15.88
CA PRO A 324 9.46 -3.27 -15.22
C PRO A 324 8.49 -2.10 -14.97
N ASN A 325 8.68 -1.41 -13.85
CA ASN A 325 7.87 -0.26 -13.38
C ASN A 325 6.36 -0.54 -13.27
N ARG A 326 5.96 -1.80 -13.04
CA ARG A 326 4.55 -2.18 -12.87
C ARG A 326 4.29 -2.91 -11.56
N LEU A 327 3.08 -2.73 -11.03
CA LEU A 327 2.50 -3.54 -9.97
C LEU A 327 1.51 -4.51 -10.62
N CYS A 328 1.74 -5.82 -10.53
CA CYS A 328 0.88 -6.82 -11.15
C CYS A 328 0.12 -7.64 -10.11
N LEU A 329 -1.19 -7.81 -10.35
CA LEU A 329 -2.07 -8.70 -9.62
C LEU A 329 -2.29 -9.95 -10.47
N ILE A 330 -1.89 -11.09 -9.92
CA ILE A 330 -1.93 -12.37 -10.61
C ILE A 330 -2.81 -13.33 -9.82
N SER A 331 -3.77 -13.96 -10.45
CA SER A 331 -4.58 -15.01 -9.84
C SER A 331 -4.29 -16.35 -10.52
N LYS A 332 -3.75 -17.30 -9.74
CA LYS A 332 -3.46 -18.65 -10.20
C LYS A 332 -3.68 -19.67 -9.08
N LYS A 333 -4.00 -20.89 -9.46
CA LYS A 333 -4.23 -21.99 -8.51
C LYS A 333 -2.96 -22.80 -8.30
N ASN A 334 -2.01 -22.21 -7.58
CA ASN A 334 -0.77 -22.85 -7.16
C ASN A 334 -0.61 -22.74 -5.63
N PHE A 335 0.28 -23.56 -5.05
CA PHE A 335 0.73 -23.40 -3.66
C PHE A 335 1.06 -21.93 -3.38
N PRO A 336 0.55 -21.31 -2.29
CA PRO A 336 -0.14 -21.89 -1.12
C PRO A 336 -1.67 -21.99 -1.21
N TYR A 337 -2.27 -21.66 -2.35
CA TYR A 337 -3.73 -21.65 -2.51
C TYR A 337 -4.22 -23.00 -3.07
N TYR A 338 -4.56 -23.94 -2.18
CA TYR A 338 -5.10 -25.26 -2.52
C TYR A 338 -6.64 -25.26 -2.49
N MET A 339 -7.30 -25.85 -3.49
CA MET A 339 -8.76 -26.01 -3.54
C MET A 339 -9.09 -27.42 -4.08
N ASN A 340 -9.63 -28.30 -3.24
CA ASN A 340 -9.75 -29.73 -3.54
C ASN A 340 -11.02 -30.13 -4.31
N ASN A 341 -11.94 -29.19 -4.58
CA ASN A 341 -13.21 -29.50 -5.23
C ASN A 341 -13.09 -29.62 -6.77
N GLN A 342 -13.67 -30.69 -7.32
CA GLN A 342 -13.75 -30.98 -8.76
C GLN A 342 -14.48 -29.91 -9.60
N ASN A 343 -15.21 -28.97 -9.00
CA ASN A 343 -15.82 -27.83 -9.71
C ASN A 343 -14.97 -26.53 -9.64
N SER A 344 -13.80 -26.58 -8.99
CA SER A 344 -12.93 -25.43 -8.73
C SER A 344 -11.67 -25.45 -9.60
N TYR A 345 -11.77 -25.70 -10.90
CA TYR A 345 -10.59 -25.61 -11.80
C TYR A 345 -10.31 -24.18 -12.30
N PHE A 346 -11.26 -23.27 -12.14
CA PHE A 346 -11.22 -21.94 -12.74
C PHE A 346 -10.67 -20.89 -11.78
N ALA A 347 -9.64 -20.15 -12.20
CA ALA A 347 -9.14 -19.00 -11.47
C ALA A 347 -10.15 -17.84 -11.58
N HIS A 348 -10.20 -17.02 -10.54
CA HIS A 348 -10.99 -15.80 -10.53
C HIS A 348 -10.11 -14.68 -9.94
N LEU A 349 -10.26 -13.47 -10.47
CA LEU A 349 -9.56 -12.28 -9.98
C LEU A 349 -10.60 -11.19 -9.81
N HIS A 350 -10.80 -10.74 -8.57
CA HIS A 350 -11.70 -9.65 -8.26
C HIS A 350 -10.96 -8.58 -7.48
N TYR A 351 -11.07 -7.34 -7.91
CA TYR A 351 -10.48 -6.21 -7.21
C TYR A 351 -11.27 -4.93 -7.47
N SER A 352 -11.15 -3.97 -6.56
CA SER A 352 -11.78 -2.66 -6.65
C SER A 352 -10.72 -1.59 -6.84
N ILE A 353 -10.94 -0.69 -7.81
CA ILE A 353 -10.14 0.53 -7.99
C ILE A 353 -11.02 1.71 -7.60
N CYS A 354 -10.63 2.47 -6.57
CA CYS A 354 -11.33 3.69 -6.18
C CYS A 354 -10.49 4.93 -6.44
N LEU A 355 -11.12 5.97 -6.98
CA LEU A 355 -10.51 7.25 -7.30
C LEU A 355 -11.04 8.34 -6.37
N ALA A 356 -10.14 9.21 -5.90
CA ALA A 356 -10.47 10.40 -5.13
C ALA A 356 -9.44 11.52 -5.40
N GLN A 357 -9.68 12.70 -4.81
CA GLN A 357 -8.77 13.84 -4.92
C GLN A 357 -7.45 13.62 -4.17
N SER A 358 -7.43 12.79 -3.13
CA SER A 358 -6.22 12.51 -2.35
C SER A 358 -6.27 11.16 -1.63
N ILE A 359 -5.09 10.65 -1.23
CA ILE A 359 -4.98 9.40 -0.45
C ILE A 359 -5.78 9.47 0.86
N THR A 360 -5.73 10.60 1.58
CA THR A 360 -6.40 10.72 2.88
C THR A 360 -7.93 10.62 2.73
N THR A 361 -8.49 11.11 1.61
CA THR A 361 -9.93 10.95 1.33
C THR A 361 -10.27 9.47 1.20
N LEU A 362 -9.45 8.70 0.47
CA LEU A 362 -9.65 7.26 0.30
C LEU A 362 -9.55 6.51 1.62
N GLN A 363 -8.64 6.91 2.51
CA GLN A 363 -8.51 6.33 3.84
C GLN A 363 -9.70 6.63 4.73
N ASN A 364 -10.16 7.88 4.77
CA ASN A 364 -11.38 8.24 5.50
C ASN A 364 -12.59 7.44 4.99
N TYR A 365 -12.71 7.28 3.67
CA TYR A 365 -13.76 6.47 3.06
C TYR A 365 -13.66 5.00 3.44
N LEU A 366 -12.47 4.41 3.44
CA LEU A 366 -12.27 3.03 3.90
C LEU A 366 -12.66 2.88 5.37
N PHE A 367 -12.25 3.83 6.21
CA PHE A 367 -12.56 3.85 7.64
C PHE A 367 -14.08 3.92 7.89
N GLU A 368 -14.79 4.84 7.24
CA GLU A 368 -16.25 4.95 7.41
C GLU A 368 -17.02 3.78 6.82
N ARG A 369 -16.61 3.28 5.65
CA ARG A 369 -17.19 2.07 5.07
C ARG A 369 -17.09 0.90 6.05
N ASN A 370 -15.97 0.85 6.78
CA ASN A 370 -15.72 -0.16 7.80
C ASN A 370 -16.59 0.05 9.06
N ALA A 371 -16.76 1.29 9.51
CA ALA A 371 -17.58 1.66 10.66
C ALA A 371 -19.10 1.46 10.41
N HIS A 372 -19.65 1.88 9.27
CA HIS A 372 -21.08 1.72 8.95
C HIS A 372 -21.50 0.25 8.83
N GLN A 373 -20.60 -0.65 8.40
CA GLN A 373 -20.88 -2.08 8.40
C GLN A 373 -21.01 -2.66 9.82
N GLN A 374 -20.49 -2.00 10.87
CA GLN A 374 -20.75 -2.38 12.27
C GLN A 374 -22.19 -2.09 12.69
N GLN A 375 -22.72 -0.92 12.30
CA GLN A 375 -24.08 -0.51 12.66
C GLN A 375 -25.12 -1.46 12.07
N THR A 376 -25.01 -1.83 10.79
CA THR A 376 -25.96 -2.76 10.15
C THR A 376 -25.93 -4.18 10.70
N VAL A 377 -24.77 -4.67 11.17
CA VAL A 377 -24.69 -5.97 11.86
C VAL A 377 -25.30 -5.88 13.26
N THR A 378 -25.03 -4.79 14.00
CA THR A 378 -25.63 -4.60 15.32
C THR A 378 -27.14 -4.35 15.31
N VAL A 379 -27.74 -3.87 14.22
CA VAL A 379 -29.21 -3.68 14.13
C VAL A 379 -29.94 -5.03 13.97
N ASN A 380 -29.34 -6.00 13.30
CA ASN A 380 -29.92 -7.35 13.19
C ASN A 380 -29.73 -8.21 14.46
N GLU A 381 -28.88 -7.78 15.40
CA GLU A 381 -28.65 -8.45 16.69
C GLU A 381 -29.19 -7.67 17.91
N LYS A 382 -29.75 -6.47 17.74
CA LYS A 382 -30.28 -5.66 18.84
C LYS A 382 -31.79 -5.47 18.76
N SER A 383 -32.52 -6.53 19.05
CA SER A 383 -33.74 -6.38 19.85
C SER A 383 -33.34 -6.45 21.32
N LYS A 384 -33.45 -5.31 22.02
CA LYS A 384 -33.22 -5.08 23.47
C LYS A 384 -31.77 -4.70 23.89
N GLN A 385 -31.47 -3.40 23.85
CA GLN A 385 -31.06 -2.59 25.02
C GLN A 385 -30.55 -1.20 24.58
N GLN A 386 -30.87 -0.19 25.40
CA GLN A 386 -30.63 1.24 25.17
C GLN A 386 -29.13 1.61 25.20
N PRO A 387 -28.65 2.57 24.38
CA PRO A 387 -27.26 3.02 24.39
C PRO A 387 -27.14 4.38 25.10
N LEU A 388 -26.37 4.47 26.19
CA LEU A 388 -25.89 5.79 26.69
C LEU A 388 -24.66 5.76 27.63
N ILE A 389 -23.90 4.65 27.76
CA ILE A 389 -22.71 4.57 28.65
C ILE A 389 -21.39 4.17 27.94
N LYS A 390 -21.38 3.89 26.63
CA LYS A 390 -20.22 3.25 25.95
C LYS A 390 -18.98 4.12 25.68
N ILE A 391 -19.08 5.45 25.70
CA ILE A 391 -17.99 6.32 25.20
C ILE A 391 -16.78 6.34 26.14
N ASN A 392 -16.98 6.23 27.47
CA ASN A 392 -15.88 6.35 28.42
C ASN A 392 -15.04 5.07 28.55
N GLN A 393 -15.64 3.88 28.41
CA GLN A 393 -14.91 2.61 28.51
C GLN A 393 -14.03 2.33 27.27
N GLU A 394 -14.45 2.77 26.07
CA GLU A 394 -13.67 2.61 24.84
C GLU A 394 -12.42 3.51 24.82
N GLN A 395 -12.51 4.73 25.37
CA GLN A 395 -11.35 5.62 25.50
C GLN A 395 -10.27 5.12 26.47
N ASP A 396 -10.65 4.43 27.55
CA ASP A 396 -9.70 3.89 28.54
C ASP A 396 -8.93 2.68 27.99
N VAL A 397 -9.59 1.81 27.21
CA VAL A 397 -8.97 0.63 26.58
C VAL A 397 -7.94 1.03 25.51
N GLU A 398 -8.19 2.11 24.77
CA GLU A 398 -7.32 2.50 23.66
C GLU A 398 -6.10 3.35 24.10
N ASN A 399 -6.25 4.14 25.17
CA ASN A 399 -5.13 4.85 25.77
C ASN A 399 -4.17 3.93 26.52
N PHE A 400 -4.64 2.73 26.92
CA PHE A 400 -3.91 1.73 27.69
C PHE A 400 -2.48 1.49 27.20
N PHE A 401 -2.28 1.35 25.88
CA PHE A 401 -0.97 1.05 25.30
C PHE A 401 -0.07 2.27 25.09
N ILE A 402 -0.66 3.47 25.01
CA ILE A 402 0.11 4.72 24.95
C ILE A 402 0.66 5.05 26.35
N ASP A 403 -0.14 4.77 27.38
CA ASP A 403 0.13 5.09 28.78
C ASP A 403 1.16 4.20 29.47
N HIS A 404 1.35 2.99 28.96
CA HIS A 404 2.14 1.98 29.63
C HIS A 404 3.20 1.38 28.70
N ILE A 405 4.38 1.16 29.28
CA ILE A 405 5.46 0.40 28.64
C ILE A 405 5.16 -1.10 28.80
N ILE A 406 5.38 -1.89 27.75
CA ILE A 406 5.27 -3.35 27.82
C ILE A 406 6.63 -3.96 28.20
N TRP A 407 6.63 -4.86 29.17
CA TRP A 407 7.79 -5.61 29.63
C TRP A 407 7.60 -7.09 29.31
N SER A 408 8.37 -7.61 28.36
CA SER A 408 8.29 -8.99 27.85
C SER A 408 9.07 -9.96 28.74
N THR A 409 8.49 -11.12 29.07
CA THR A 409 9.13 -12.15 29.91
C THR A 409 9.63 -13.36 29.13
N ASN A 410 10.03 -13.18 27.87
CA ASN A 410 10.41 -14.28 26.98
C ASN A 410 11.53 -15.19 27.53
N ASP A 411 11.72 -16.36 26.91
CA ASP A 411 12.74 -17.35 27.27
C ASP A 411 14.17 -16.79 27.40
N ASN A 412 14.50 -15.76 26.63
CA ASN A 412 15.82 -15.15 26.68
C ASN A 412 16.03 -14.27 27.91
N VAL A 413 14.97 -13.61 28.37
CA VAL A 413 14.95 -12.71 29.53
C VAL A 413 14.82 -13.50 30.83
N LEU A 414 13.81 -14.36 30.92
CA LEU A 414 13.52 -15.17 32.10
C LEU A 414 13.59 -16.66 31.72
N PRO A 415 14.79 -17.26 31.62
CA PRO A 415 14.94 -18.67 31.27
C PRO A 415 14.34 -19.59 32.35
N ASN A 416 14.54 -19.24 33.63
CA ASN A 416 13.89 -19.91 34.75
C ASN A 416 12.57 -19.21 35.07
N PHE A 417 11.49 -19.69 34.46
CA PHE A 417 10.16 -19.12 34.63
C PHE A 417 9.52 -19.66 35.91
N THR A 418 9.49 -18.84 36.97
CA THR A 418 8.85 -19.15 38.27
C THR A 418 8.17 -17.91 38.83
N GLN A 419 7.17 -18.10 39.70
CA GLN A 419 6.49 -17.00 40.39
C GLN A 419 7.46 -16.02 41.10
N GLN A 420 8.50 -16.54 41.76
CA GLN A 420 9.50 -15.71 42.46
C GLN A 420 10.35 -14.88 41.50
N ASN A 421 10.77 -15.46 40.37
CA ASN A 421 11.58 -14.75 39.39
C ASN A 421 10.79 -13.66 38.68
N VAL A 422 9.50 -13.88 38.43
CA VAL A 422 8.61 -12.83 37.89
C VAL A 422 8.47 -11.68 38.89
N GLN A 423 8.31 -11.96 40.18
CA GLN A 423 8.27 -10.92 41.22
C GLN A 423 9.59 -10.14 41.30
N SER A 424 10.73 -10.84 41.31
CA SER A 424 12.04 -10.21 41.34
C SER A 424 12.28 -9.32 40.11
N TYR A 425 11.84 -9.75 38.94
CA TYR A 425 11.91 -8.95 37.71
C TYR A 425 11.09 -7.65 37.83
N VAL A 426 9.87 -7.73 38.37
CA VAL A 426 9.03 -6.55 38.62
C VAL A 426 9.64 -5.62 39.66
N ASP A 427 10.25 -6.17 40.70
CA ASP A 427 10.95 -5.38 41.73
C ASP A 427 12.14 -4.63 41.12
N GLN A 428 12.90 -5.24 40.21
CA GLN A 428 13.96 -4.56 39.48
C GLN A 428 13.42 -3.38 38.66
N ILE A 429 12.35 -3.57 37.88
CA ILE A 429 11.73 -2.49 37.10
C ILE A 429 11.29 -1.33 38.01
N THR A 430 10.67 -1.67 39.13
CA THR A 430 10.21 -0.69 40.13
C THR A 430 11.38 0.08 40.75
N ASN A 431 12.48 -0.59 41.07
CA ASN A 431 13.68 0.03 41.62
C ASN A 431 14.33 1.03 40.64
N TYR A 432 14.23 0.77 39.34
CA TYR A 432 14.65 1.73 38.32
C TYR A 432 13.69 2.91 38.15
N GLY A 433 12.50 2.88 38.77
CA GLY A 433 11.49 3.93 38.72
C GLY A 433 10.61 3.86 37.49
N PHE A 434 10.46 2.67 36.90
CA PHE A 434 9.54 2.43 35.79
C PHE A 434 8.31 1.65 36.27
N GLY A 435 7.22 1.79 35.52
CA GLY A 435 6.01 0.97 35.66
C GLY A 435 5.55 0.50 34.28
N GLY A 436 4.39 -0.15 34.22
CA GLY A 436 3.75 -0.50 32.96
C GLY A 436 3.04 -1.85 32.98
N ILE A 437 3.08 -2.52 31.84
CA ILE A 437 2.42 -3.81 31.58
C ILE A 437 3.46 -4.92 31.61
N ILE A 438 3.24 -5.97 32.38
CA ILE A 438 4.00 -7.21 32.31
C ILE A 438 3.31 -8.16 31.32
N LEU A 439 4.01 -8.50 30.24
CA LEU A 439 3.55 -9.46 29.24
C LEU A 439 4.16 -10.83 29.54
N LEU A 440 3.35 -11.74 30.07
CA LEU A 440 3.74 -13.12 30.31
C LEU A 440 3.73 -13.91 29.00
N ASP A 441 4.84 -14.57 28.69
CA ASP A 441 4.93 -15.49 27.55
C ASP A 441 4.12 -16.77 27.78
N SER A 442 3.96 -17.60 26.75
CA SER A 442 3.09 -18.79 26.78
C SER A 442 3.40 -19.82 27.86
N ARG A 443 4.55 -19.75 28.55
CA ARG A 443 4.88 -20.66 29.65
C ARG A 443 4.01 -20.44 30.89
N TRP A 444 3.16 -19.41 30.88
CA TRP A 444 2.11 -19.24 31.89
C TRP A 444 1.08 -20.38 31.83
N GLU A 445 0.84 -20.96 30.66
CA GLU A 445 -0.08 -22.07 30.48
C GLU A 445 0.52 -23.40 30.95
N ASN A 446 -0.31 -24.28 31.51
CA ASN A 446 0.10 -25.66 31.83
C ASN A 446 0.53 -26.41 30.56
N SER A 447 -0.33 -26.36 29.54
CA SER A 447 -0.09 -26.86 28.20
C SER A 447 -0.66 -25.84 27.21
N ILE A 448 0.07 -25.58 26.12
CA ILE A 448 -0.28 -24.52 25.17
C ILE A 448 -1.68 -24.79 24.61
N GLY A 449 -2.56 -23.79 24.67
CA GLY A 449 -3.92 -23.84 24.10
C GLY A 449 -5.00 -24.35 25.07
N GLU A 450 -4.64 -24.77 26.29
CA GLU A 450 -5.62 -25.15 27.34
C GLU A 450 -6.22 -23.94 28.08
N LEU A 451 -5.56 -22.78 28.03
CA LEU A 451 -5.96 -21.56 28.73
C LEU A 451 -6.05 -21.72 30.26
N ARG A 452 -5.25 -22.63 30.83
CA ARG A 452 -5.16 -22.92 32.27
C ARG A 452 -3.77 -22.57 32.80
N MET A 453 -3.70 -21.92 33.96
CA MET A 453 -2.42 -21.59 34.60
C MET A 453 -1.63 -22.85 34.95
N ASN A 454 -0.31 -22.77 34.77
CA ASN A 454 0.61 -23.80 35.21
C ASN A 454 0.83 -23.75 36.73
N GLU A 455 0.20 -24.65 37.47
CA GLU A 455 0.29 -24.71 38.94
C GLU A 455 1.69 -25.09 39.44
N ASN A 456 2.52 -25.75 38.62
CA ASN A 456 3.91 -26.07 38.97
C ASN A 456 4.82 -24.84 38.93
N VAL A 457 4.45 -23.83 38.13
CA VAL A 457 5.19 -22.57 37.98
C VAL A 457 4.62 -21.49 38.91
N PHE A 458 3.30 -21.46 39.05
CA PHE A 458 2.54 -20.48 39.81
C PHE A 458 1.69 -21.16 40.89
N ASN A 459 2.25 -21.27 42.08
CA ASN A 459 1.56 -21.88 43.23
C ASN A 459 0.30 -21.09 43.61
N THR A 460 0.32 -19.75 43.46
CA THR A 460 -0.81 -18.88 43.80
C THR A 460 -1.06 -17.81 42.72
N PRO A 461 -1.62 -18.19 41.55
CA PRO A 461 -1.75 -17.30 40.39
C PRO A 461 -2.53 -16.01 40.68
N LYS A 462 -3.70 -16.12 41.32
CA LYS A 462 -4.53 -14.96 41.67
C LYS A 462 -3.84 -14.04 42.68
N ALA A 463 -3.11 -14.61 43.64
CA ALA A 463 -2.38 -13.83 44.62
C ALA A 463 -1.23 -13.05 43.96
N LEU A 464 -0.48 -13.69 43.05
CA LEU A 464 0.55 -13.02 42.25
C LEU A 464 -0.04 -11.83 41.49
N ILE A 465 -1.14 -12.04 40.76
CA ILE A 465 -1.78 -10.98 39.97
C ILE A 465 -2.19 -9.80 40.87
N ASN A 466 -2.82 -10.08 42.01
CA ASN A 466 -3.20 -9.04 42.97
C ASN A 466 -1.98 -8.29 43.55
N ILE A 467 -0.87 -8.99 43.84
CA ILE A 467 0.38 -8.36 44.30
C ILE A 467 0.92 -7.39 43.24
N LEU A 468 0.93 -7.81 41.97
CA LEU A 468 1.42 -7.00 40.87
C LEU A 468 0.51 -5.79 40.60
N HIS A 469 -0.81 -5.96 40.66
CA HIS A 469 -1.77 -4.84 40.58
C HIS A 469 -1.60 -3.84 41.72
N ASN A 470 -1.36 -4.33 42.96
CA ASN A 470 -1.10 -3.46 44.10
C ASN A 470 0.20 -2.65 43.96
N LYS A 471 1.16 -3.15 43.19
CA LYS A 471 2.39 -2.42 42.81
C LYS A 471 2.17 -1.45 41.63
N GLY A 472 0.96 -1.37 41.08
CA GLY A 472 0.60 -0.49 39.96
C GLY A 472 0.92 -1.06 38.58
N PHE A 473 1.28 -2.34 38.48
CA PHE A 473 1.51 -3.00 37.19
C PHE A 473 0.20 -3.53 36.60
N LYS A 474 0.17 -3.56 35.28
CA LYS A 474 -0.88 -4.19 34.47
C LYS A 474 -0.40 -5.52 33.94
N ILE A 475 -1.29 -6.49 33.73
CA ILE A 475 -0.90 -7.84 33.31
C ILE A 475 -1.53 -8.20 31.98
N MET A 476 -0.68 -8.68 31.07
CA MET A 476 -1.10 -9.28 29.81
C MET A 476 -0.58 -10.70 29.66
N LEU A 477 -1.38 -11.56 29.04
CA LEU A 477 -1.04 -12.94 28.77
C LEU A 477 -0.88 -13.17 27.26
N THR A 478 0.15 -13.94 26.88
CA THR A 478 0.33 -14.40 25.51
C THR A 478 -0.60 -15.59 25.24
N ILE A 479 -1.47 -15.48 24.24
CA ILE A 479 -2.41 -16.51 23.81
C ILE A 479 -2.02 -17.00 22.43
N SER A 480 -2.00 -18.33 22.23
CA SER A 480 -1.77 -18.95 20.93
C SER A 480 -3.01 -19.73 20.47
N PRO A 481 -3.31 -19.74 19.15
CA PRO A 481 -4.32 -20.64 18.57
C PRO A 481 -3.84 -22.09 18.43
N ASN A 482 -2.56 -22.35 18.74
CA ASN A 482 -2.01 -23.70 18.75
C ASN A 482 -2.45 -24.45 20.00
N VAL A 483 -2.57 -25.77 19.87
CA VAL A 483 -2.79 -26.68 20.99
C VAL A 483 -1.63 -27.68 21.03
N ASP A 484 -1.04 -27.90 22.19
CA ASP A 484 0.03 -28.88 22.36
C ASP A 484 -0.48 -30.31 22.06
N LEU A 485 0.36 -31.16 21.47
CA LEU A 485 -0.03 -32.52 21.10
C LEU A 485 -0.30 -33.44 22.30
N GLN A 486 0.26 -33.10 23.46
CA GLN A 486 0.07 -33.82 24.72
C GLN A 486 -1.13 -33.30 25.53
N SER A 487 -1.87 -32.32 25.01
CA SER A 487 -3.05 -31.79 25.69
C SER A 487 -4.21 -32.79 25.65
N GLU A 488 -5.02 -32.82 26.71
CA GLU A 488 -6.27 -33.61 26.77
C GLU A 488 -7.22 -33.29 25.61
N LEU A 489 -7.14 -32.08 25.06
CA LEU A 489 -7.95 -31.64 23.92
C LEU A 489 -7.58 -32.40 22.64
N VAL A 490 -6.30 -32.75 22.46
CA VAL A 490 -5.78 -33.49 21.30
C VAL A 490 -6.00 -34.98 21.48
N GLU A 491 -5.72 -35.52 22.67
CA GLU A 491 -5.87 -36.95 22.96
C GLU A 491 -7.30 -37.44 22.74
N ASN A 492 -8.29 -36.62 23.10
CA ASN A 492 -9.70 -36.96 22.94
C ASN A 492 -10.26 -36.68 21.52
N ALA A 493 -9.41 -36.30 20.56
CA ALA A 493 -9.82 -35.88 19.20
C ALA A 493 -11.03 -34.93 19.21
N ASN A 494 -11.00 -33.94 20.11
CA ASN A 494 -12.14 -33.07 20.33
C ASN A 494 -12.46 -32.28 19.04
N LYS A 495 -13.73 -32.14 18.67
CA LYS A 495 -14.20 -31.31 17.52
C LYS A 495 -13.76 -29.84 17.59
N TYR A 496 -13.31 -29.41 18.77
CA TYR A 496 -12.66 -28.13 19.00
C TYR A 496 -11.35 -27.96 18.22
N ILE A 497 -10.67 -29.06 17.91
CA ILE A 497 -9.41 -29.09 17.15
C ILE A 497 -9.72 -29.39 15.69
N MET A 498 -8.86 -28.88 14.83
CA MET A 498 -8.95 -29.12 13.39
C MET A 498 -8.49 -30.54 13.06
N LEU A 499 -9.41 -31.35 12.54
CA LEU A 499 -9.19 -32.75 12.17
C LEU A 499 -9.15 -32.91 10.64
N ASP A 500 -8.38 -33.90 10.18
CA ASP A 500 -8.45 -34.39 8.81
C ASP A 500 -9.82 -35.06 8.56
N GLN A 501 -10.46 -34.73 7.43
CA GLN A 501 -11.79 -35.21 7.13
C GLN A 501 -11.87 -36.73 6.97
N TYR A 502 -10.83 -37.36 6.42
CA TYR A 502 -10.84 -38.79 6.10
C TYR A 502 -10.27 -39.62 7.24
N LEU A 503 -9.14 -39.18 7.80
CA LEU A 503 -8.42 -39.91 8.84
C LEU A 503 -8.93 -39.59 10.25
N GLN A 504 -9.71 -38.52 10.42
CA GLN A 504 -10.18 -38.02 11.73
C GLN A 504 -9.03 -37.77 12.71
N THR A 505 -7.83 -37.46 12.18
CA THR A 505 -6.63 -37.18 12.96
C THR A 505 -6.37 -35.67 13.06
N PRO A 506 -5.81 -35.17 14.16
CA PRO A 506 -5.46 -33.75 14.30
C PRO A 506 -4.50 -33.28 13.21
N LEU A 507 -4.83 -32.16 12.57
CA LEU A 507 -3.94 -31.52 11.61
C LEU A 507 -2.80 -30.82 12.33
N MET A 508 -1.57 -31.30 12.09
CA MET A 508 -0.37 -30.79 12.75
C MET A 508 0.26 -29.62 11.99
N THR A 509 0.69 -28.62 12.74
CA THR A 509 1.47 -27.47 12.28
C THR A 509 2.68 -27.25 13.19
N ARG A 510 3.54 -26.29 12.84
CA ARG A 510 4.57 -25.78 13.76
C ARG A 510 3.95 -24.84 14.77
N CYS A 511 4.30 -24.99 16.05
CA CYS A 511 3.85 -24.08 17.09
C CYS A 511 4.37 -22.65 16.84
N THR A 512 3.55 -21.63 17.07
CA THR A 512 3.91 -20.22 16.81
C THR A 512 5.06 -19.70 17.66
N ASN A 513 5.27 -20.31 18.83
CA ASN A 513 6.27 -19.87 19.82
C ASN A 513 7.59 -20.63 19.67
N ASN A 514 7.53 -21.86 19.17
CA ASN A 514 8.70 -22.67 18.89
C ASN A 514 8.48 -23.48 17.60
N LEU A 515 9.07 -23.00 16.50
CA LEU A 515 8.95 -23.62 15.18
C LEU A 515 9.55 -25.04 15.10
N LYS A 516 10.32 -25.48 16.11
CA LYS A 516 10.84 -26.85 16.17
C LYS A 516 9.81 -27.83 16.71
N LYS A 517 8.81 -27.37 17.47
CA LYS A 517 7.74 -28.19 18.07
C LYS A 517 6.53 -28.29 17.14
N LEU A 518 5.86 -29.43 17.16
CA LEU A 518 4.58 -29.66 16.47
C LEU A 518 3.41 -29.38 17.42
N CYS A 519 2.36 -28.77 16.89
CA CYS A 519 1.12 -28.46 17.59
C CYS A 519 -0.08 -28.76 16.70
N ALA A 520 -1.23 -29.02 17.31
CA ALA A 520 -2.52 -28.99 16.65
C ALA A 520 -3.07 -27.54 16.54
N LEU A 521 -4.18 -27.36 15.82
CA LEU A 521 -4.83 -26.06 15.64
C LEU A 521 -6.27 -26.10 16.12
N VAL A 522 -6.71 -25.05 16.81
CA VAL A 522 -8.13 -24.86 17.10
C VAL A 522 -8.90 -24.62 15.79
N ASN A 523 -10.06 -25.25 15.65
CA ASN A 523 -10.88 -25.14 14.45
C ASN A 523 -11.74 -23.87 14.48
N PHE A 524 -11.17 -22.74 14.01
CA PHE A 524 -11.88 -21.46 13.93
C PHE A 524 -12.80 -21.32 12.71
N THR A 525 -12.90 -22.31 11.81
CA THR A 525 -13.87 -22.24 10.69
C THR A 525 -15.30 -22.41 11.19
N ASP A 526 -15.48 -23.21 12.23
CA ASP A 526 -16.75 -23.42 12.91
C ASP A 526 -17.11 -22.22 13.80
N VAL A 527 -18.38 -21.81 13.75
CA VAL A 527 -18.93 -20.71 14.56
C VAL A 527 -18.95 -21.08 16.04
N ASP A 528 -19.34 -22.31 16.36
CA ASP A 528 -19.53 -22.74 17.76
C ASP A 528 -18.18 -22.78 18.49
N ASN A 529 -17.13 -23.24 17.81
CA ASN A 529 -15.77 -23.24 18.36
C ASN A 529 -15.23 -21.83 18.60
N ARG A 530 -15.56 -20.86 17.72
CA ARG A 530 -15.19 -19.44 17.91
C ARG A 530 -15.85 -18.87 19.16
N GLU A 531 -17.14 -19.15 19.38
CA GLU A 531 -17.85 -18.71 20.56
C GLU A 531 -17.35 -19.39 21.83
N LEU A 532 -17.08 -20.70 21.78
CA LEU A 532 -16.51 -21.45 22.89
C LEU A 532 -15.14 -20.89 23.29
N PHE A 533 -14.26 -20.62 22.33
CA PHE A 533 -12.95 -20.02 22.57
C PHE A 533 -13.09 -18.64 23.23
N ARG A 534 -13.98 -17.79 22.72
CA ARG A 534 -14.29 -16.47 23.30
C ARG A 534 -14.78 -16.59 24.74
N ASN A 535 -15.71 -17.51 25.01
CA ASN A 535 -16.29 -17.69 26.33
C ASN A 535 -15.25 -18.19 27.34
N LYS A 536 -14.35 -19.10 26.94
CA LYS A 536 -13.22 -19.54 27.77
C LYS A 536 -12.32 -18.37 28.17
N LEU A 537 -11.90 -17.53 27.21
CA LEU A 537 -11.09 -16.35 27.51
C LEU A 537 -11.78 -15.41 28.51
N ASN A 538 -13.06 -15.10 28.27
CA ASN A 538 -13.82 -14.22 29.14
C ASN A 538 -13.97 -14.78 30.56
N GLN A 539 -14.31 -16.06 30.70
CA GLN A 539 -14.60 -16.66 32.00
C GLN A 539 -13.33 -16.98 32.83
N GLN A 540 -12.28 -17.49 32.17
CA GLN A 540 -11.07 -17.98 32.84
C GLN A 540 -10.03 -16.88 33.06
N LEU A 541 -9.88 -15.95 32.12
CA LEU A 541 -8.80 -14.95 32.15
C LEU A 541 -9.32 -13.57 32.57
N LEU A 542 -10.36 -13.08 31.89
CA LEU A 542 -10.79 -11.68 32.01
C LEU A 542 -11.76 -11.41 33.18
N ASN A 543 -12.58 -12.39 33.57
CA ASN A 543 -13.59 -12.19 34.61
C ASN A 543 -12.93 -11.97 35.99
N HIS A 544 -13.28 -10.88 36.66
CA HIS A 544 -12.78 -10.54 38.00
C HIS A 544 -13.20 -11.53 39.09
N SER A 545 -14.41 -12.07 39.04
CA SER A 545 -14.96 -12.92 40.10
C SER A 545 -14.44 -14.37 39.99
N THR A 546 -14.47 -14.92 38.78
CA THR A 546 -14.14 -16.33 38.53
C THR A 546 -12.73 -16.52 38.01
N GLY A 547 -12.27 -15.61 37.15
CA GLY A 547 -11.01 -15.71 36.42
C GLY A 547 -9.81 -15.10 37.14
N LEU A 548 -8.77 -14.85 36.37
CA LEU A 548 -7.49 -14.29 36.82
C LEU A 548 -7.49 -12.77 36.91
N SER A 549 -8.50 -12.09 36.35
CA SER A 549 -8.60 -10.62 36.34
C SER A 549 -7.46 -9.93 35.56
N VAL A 550 -7.02 -10.49 34.42
CA VAL A 550 -5.95 -9.86 33.61
C VAL A 550 -6.47 -8.64 32.84
N ASP A 551 -5.61 -7.64 32.63
CA ASP A 551 -5.99 -6.37 31.99
C ASP A 551 -5.99 -6.42 30.45
N GLY A 552 -5.29 -7.39 29.85
CA GLY A 552 -5.24 -7.54 28.40
C GLY A 552 -4.67 -8.86 27.90
N LEU A 553 -4.73 -9.07 26.59
CA LEU A 553 -4.30 -10.31 25.93
C LEU A 553 -3.45 -10.00 24.70
N TYR A 554 -2.38 -10.76 24.48
CA TYR A 554 -1.56 -10.67 23.28
C TYR A 554 -1.66 -11.96 22.48
N PHE A 555 -2.17 -11.87 21.25
CA PHE A 555 -2.40 -13.01 20.38
C PHE A 555 -1.19 -13.28 19.48
N GLN A 556 -0.44 -14.33 19.83
CA GLN A 556 0.62 -14.89 19.00
C GLN A 556 0.04 -15.87 17.98
N SER A 557 -0.65 -15.32 16.98
CA SER A 557 -1.39 -16.05 15.94
C SER A 557 -0.49 -16.82 14.97
N ILE A 558 -1.08 -17.82 14.32
CA ILE A 558 -0.48 -18.55 13.20
C ILE A 558 -0.46 -17.70 11.93
N ARG A 559 0.59 -17.89 11.13
CA ARG A 559 0.74 -17.32 9.79
C ARG A 559 0.32 -18.34 8.76
N SER A 560 -0.26 -17.88 7.67
CA SER A 560 -0.80 -18.71 6.60
C SER A 560 0.23 -19.64 5.96
N SER A 561 1.50 -19.25 5.92
CA SER A 561 2.58 -20.12 5.41
C SER A 561 2.85 -21.37 6.26
N LEU A 562 2.43 -21.38 7.53
CA LEU A 562 2.60 -22.52 8.44
C LEU A 562 1.37 -23.42 8.49
N LEU A 563 0.27 -23.04 7.83
CA LEU A 563 -0.92 -23.88 7.79
C LEU A 563 -0.61 -25.21 7.08
N PRO A 564 -1.17 -26.33 7.57
CA PRO A 564 -1.01 -27.64 6.94
C PRO A 564 -1.34 -27.61 5.44
N ARG A 565 -0.60 -28.36 4.62
CA ARG A 565 -0.76 -28.37 3.15
C ARG A 565 -2.04 -29.05 2.66
N TYR A 566 -2.57 -30.00 3.43
CA TYR A 566 -3.70 -30.85 3.06
C TYR A 566 -4.96 -30.51 3.84
N ILE A 567 -5.20 -29.22 4.11
CA ILE A 567 -6.47 -28.84 4.73
C ILE A 567 -7.55 -29.00 3.68
N ASN A 568 -8.25 -30.12 3.75
CA ASN A 568 -9.47 -30.32 2.99
C ASN A 568 -10.58 -29.54 3.71
N TYR A 569 -10.64 -28.25 3.46
CA TYR A 569 -11.79 -27.48 3.89
C TYR A 569 -13.01 -27.94 3.06
N ASP A 570 -14.13 -28.21 3.72
CA ASP A 570 -15.44 -28.42 3.07
C ASP A 570 -15.89 -27.19 2.24
N HIS A 571 -15.18 -26.07 2.42
CA HIS A 571 -15.32 -24.82 1.68
C HIS A 571 -13.96 -24.39 1.16
N ASN A 572 -13.83 -24.07 -0.12
CA ASN A 572 -12.63 -23.52 -0.74
C ASN A 572 -12.09 -22.25 -0.01
N ILE A 573 -11.38 -22.40 1.11
CA ILE A 573 -10.96 -21.32 2.01
C ILE A 573 -9.51 -20.94 1.72
N ASN A 574 -9.29 -19.64 1.51
CA ASN A 574 -7.96 -19.08 1.36
C ASN A 574 -7.19 -19.16 2.70
N PRO A 575 -5.90 -19.53 2.73
CA PRO A 575 -5.09 -19.56 3.95
C PRO A 575 -5.19 -18.31 4.84
N ASP A 576 -5.31 -17.11 4.27
CA ASP A 576 -5.45 -15.86 5.04
C ASP A 576 -6.87 -15.68 5.64
N GLN A 577 -7.90 -16.30 5.05
CA GLN A 577 -9.27 -16.27 5.62
C GLN A 577 -9.33 -17.00 6.97
N PHE A 578 -8.52 -18.05 7.14
CA PHE A 578 -8.41 -18.73 8.44
C PHE A 578 -7.90 -17.77 9.53
N VAL A 579 -6.86 -16.99 9.23
CA VAL A 579 -6.34 -15.96 10.14
C VAL A 579 -7.42 -14.92 10.44
N GLU A 580 -8.21 -14.52 9.44
CA GLU A 580 -9.31 -13.57 9.67
C GLU A 580 -10.41 -14.12 10.57
N TYR A 581 -10.69 -15.43 10.56
CA TYR A 581 -11.68 -16.01 11.50
C TYR A 581 -11.25 -15.87 12.95
N LEU A 582 -9.95 -16.07 13.25
CA LEU A 582 -9.40 -15.77 14.57
C LEU A 582 -9.45 -14.27 14.88
N ASN A 583 -9.05 -13.41 13.93
CA ASN A 583 -9.09 -11.97 14.13
C ASN A 583 -10.50 -11.47 14.46
N ARG A 584 -11.55 -12.05 13.89
CA ARG A 584 -12.95 -11.71 14.24
C ARG A 584 -13.26 -12.00 15.70
N VAL A 585 -12.75 -13.10 16.25
CA VAL A 585 -12.90 -13.40 17.68
C VAL A 585 -12.15 -12.35 18.50
N ILE A 586 -10.91 -12.05 18.15
CA ILE A 586 -10.07 -11.06 18.85
C ILE A 586 -10.74 -9.67 18.84
N LYS A 587 -11.23 -9.21 17.68
CA LYS A 587 -11.94 -7.94 17.50
C LYS A 587 -13.26 -7.86 18.28
N SER A 588 -13.84 -9.00 18.67
CA SER A 588 -15.08 -9.05 19.46
C SER A 588 -14.85 -8.96 20.97
N LEU A 589 -13.59 -9.02 21.43
CA LEU A 589 -13.27 -8.93 22.85
C LEU A 589 -13.32 -7.47 23.32
N HIS A 590 -13.93 -7.24 24.47
CA HIS A 590 -13.99 -5.94 25.13
C HIS A 590 -12.83 -5.76 26.12
N THR A 591 -11.59 -5.94 25.65
CA THR A 591 -10.36 -5.82 26.45
C THR A 591 -9.21 -5.27 25.61
N SER A 592 -8.13 -4.87 26.25
CA SER A 592 -6.89 -4.42 25.60
C SER A 592 -6.22 -5.61 24.89
N VAL A 593 -6.18 -5.58 23.56
CA VAL A 593 -5.62 -6.68 22.75
C VAL A 593 -4.40 -6.25 21.94
N GLY A 594 -3.40 -7.14 21.90
CA GLY A 594 -2.28 -7.08 20.96
C GLY A 594 -2.35 -8.22 19.96
N ILE A 595 -1.93 -8.00 18.72
CA ILE A 595 -1.88 -9.03 17.67
C ILE A 595 -0.51 -9.07 17.00
N SER A 596 -0.07 -10.27 16.64
CA SER A 596 1.18 -10.49 15.88
C SER A 596 0.97 -10.71 14.39
N THR A 597 -0.23 -11.14 13.99
CA THR A 597 -0.56 -11.51 12.61
C THR A 597 -1.97 -11.04 12.30
N SER A 598 -2.17 -10.39 11.16
CA SER A 598 -3.49 -10.00 10.68
C SER A 598 -3.49 -9.72 9.19
N VAL A 599 -4.68 -9.82 8.60
CA VAL A 599 -4.89 -9.73 7.15
C VAL A 599 -5.89 -8.64 6.76
N VAL A 600 -6.57 -8.06 7.75
CA VAL A 600 -7.62 -7.04 7.58
C VAL A 600 -7.61 -6.13 8.80
N SER A 601 -7.34 -4.84 8.59
CA SER A 601 -7.31 -3.82 9.64
C SER A 601 -8.69 -3.43 10.18
N LYS A 602 -9.75 -3.73 9.43
CA LYS A 602 -11.13 -3.36 9.74
C LYS A 602 -11.51 -3.69 11.19
N ASN A 603 -11.97 -2.66 11.91
CA ASN A 603 -12.55 -2.70 13.25
C ASN A 603 -11.60 -3.25 14.32
N PHE A 604 -10.30 -3.06 14.15
CA PHE A 604 -9.31 -3.45 15.15
C PHE A 604 -8.94 -2.27 16.04
N THR A 605 -9.15 -2.41 17.35
CA THR A 605 -8.92 -1.36 18.37
C THR A 605 -7.73 -1.67 19.29
N GLY A 606 -6.89 -2.65 18.94
CA GLY A 606 -5.70 -3.04 19.68
C GLY A 606 -4.39 -2.57 19.06
N TYR A 607 -3.26 -3.07 19.56
CA TYR A 607 -1.97 -2.85 18.92
C TYR A 607 -1.57 -3.98 17.97
N ALA A 608 -0.92 -3.59 16.88
CA ALA A 608 -0.30 -4.48 15.90
C ALA A 608 1.22 -4.54 16.15
N GLN A 609 1.76 -5.72 16.43
CA GLN A 609 3.19 -5.92 16.59
C GLN A 609 3.85 -6.21 15.23
N LEU A 610 4.92 -5.47 14.93
CA LEU A 610 5.77 -5.75 13.79
C LEU A 610 6.38 -7.15 13.93
N TYR A 611 6.66 -7.75 12.78
CA TYR A 611 7.47 -8.95 12.71
C TYR A 611 8.84 -8.69 13.39
N PRO A 612 9.31 -9.57 14.28
CA PRO A 612 10.53 -9.33 15.06
C PRO A 612 11.74 -9.01 14.17
N ARG A 613 12.41 -7.88 14.44
CA ARG A 613 13.60 -7.44 13.71
C ARG A 613 14.86 -7.97 14.37
N ASP A 614 15.83 -8.34 13.54
CA ASP A 614 17.14 -8.80 14.02
C ASP A 614 17.90 -7.62 14.63
N SER A 615 18.71 -7.90 15.66
CA SER A 615 19.55 -6.88 16.33
C SER A 615 20.70 -6.43 15.42
N SER A 616 20.37 -5.57 14.46
CA SER A 616 21.23 -5.03 13.41
C SER A 616 20.74 -3.67 12.90
N TRP A 617 21.62 -2.89 12.27
CA TRP A 617 21.26 -1.62 11.62
C TRP A 617 20.22 -1.76 10.51
N LYS A 618 20.28 -2.85 9.72
CA LYS A 618 19.25 -3.16 8.72
C LYS A 618 17.88 -3.40 9.37
N GLY A 619 17.86 -4.07 10.53
CA GLY A 619 16.65 -4.26 11.34
C GLY A 619 16.05 -2.93 11.82
N LEU A 620 16.90 -2.00 12.26
CA LEU A 620 16.47 -0.66 12.68
C LEU A 620 15.90 0.16 11.50
N GLN A 621 16.57 0.13 10.34
CA GLN A 621 16.16 0.86 9.14
C GLN A 621 14.80 0.42 8.58
N SER A 622 14.40 -0.85 8.78
CA SER A 622 13.12 -1.35 8.31
C SER A 622 11.92 -1.00 9.20
N ILE A 623 12.16 -0.44 10.40
CA ILE A 623 11.07 -0.09 11.34
C ILE A 623 10.22 1.05 10.79
N ILE A 624 10.84 2.17 10.39
CA ILE A 624 10.09 3.36 9.94
C ILE A 624 9.18 3.04 8.75
N PRO A 625 9.68 2.41 7.66
CA PRO A 625 8.82 2.02 6.54
C PRO A 625 7.65 1.12 6.96
N SER A 626 7.87 0.14 7.83
CA SER A 626 6.80 -0.75 8.30
C SER A 626 5.77 -0.05 9.18
N VAL A 627 6.18 0.82 10.11
CA VAL A 627 5.26 1.60 10.95
C VAL A 627 4.40 2.51 10.07
N LEU A 628 5.00 3.19 9.10
CA LEU A 628 4.29 4.05 8.15
C LEU A 628 3.29 3.23 7.31
N SER A 629 3.71 2.07 6.81
CA SER A 629 2.85 1.17 6.05
C SER A 629 1.63 0.72 6.84
N LEU A 630 1.84 0.21 8.07
CA LEU A 630 0.76 -0.23 8.97
C LEU A 630 -0.21 0.90 9.32
N GLY A 631 0.31 2.09 9.59
CA GLY A 631 -0.52 3.28 9.80
C GLY A 631 -1.41 3.58 8.59
N LEU A 632 -0.87 3.51 7.37
CA LEU A 632 -1.62 3.78 6.14
C LEU A 632 -2.72 2.75 5.84
N ILE A 633 -2.53 1.49 6.23
CA ILE A 633 -3.54 0.45 6.04
C ILE A 633 -4.56 0.36 7.20
N GLY A 634 -4.42 1.21 8.23
CA GLY A 634 -5.44 1.36 9.28
C GLY A 634 -5.12 0.73 10.64
N TYR A 635 -3.85 0.45 10.94
CA TYR A 635 -3.43 0.06 12.30
C TYR A 635 -2.80 1.27 13.00
N PRO A 636 -3.51 1.97 13.91
CA PRO A 636 -3.02 3.20 14.54
C PRO A 636 -1.95 2.93 15.60
N LEU A 637 -2.12 1.86 16.38
CA LEU A 637 -1.24 1.48 17.48
C LEU A 637 -0.26 0.41 16.99
N VAL A 638 0.97 0.82 16.70
CA VAL A 638 2.01 -0.09 16.22
C VAL A 638 3.04 -0.30 17.32
N ASN A 639 3.33 -1.57 17.62
CA ASN A 639 4.43 -2.00 18.47
C ASN A 639 5.60 -2.45 17.57
N THR A 640 6.76 -1.83 17.73
CA THR A 640 7.95 -2.12 16.93
C THR A 640 8.68 -3.42 17.32
N GLY A 641 8.22 -4.08 18.38
CA GLY A 641 8.93 -5.14 19.06
C GLY A 641 9.93 -4.60 20.09
N VAL A 642 10.63 -5.53 20.73
CA VAL A 642 11.62 -5.27 21.79
C VAL A 642 12.70 -4.27 21.34
N VAL A 643 12.95 -3.25 22.16
CA VAL A 643 14.06 -2.31 21.96
C VAL A 643 15.40 -3.06 21.88
N GLY A 644 16.15 -2.83 20.80
CA GLY A 644 17.42 -3.50 20.52
C GLY A 644 17.31 -4.76 19.64
N GLY A 645 16.10 -5.17 19.27
CA GLY A 645 15.85 -6.31 18.37
C GLY A 645 15.80 -7.67 19.07
N LYS A 646 15.41 -8.70 18.31
CA LYS A 646 15.07 -10.05 18.86
C LYS A 646 16.28 -10.84 19.38
N ASP A 647 17.47 -10.59 18.83
CA ASP A 647 18.70 -11.37 19.07
C ASP A 647 19.60 -10.72 20.13
N LEU A 648 19.11 -9.68 20.81
CA LEU A 648 19.88 -8.90 21.78
C LEU A 648 20.58 -9.81 22.79
N PHE A 649 19.88 -10.86 23.25
CA PHE A 649 20.36 -11.77 24.30
C PHE A 649 21.10 -13.00 23.81
N THR A 650 20.84 -13.45 22.57
CA THR A 650 21.55 -14.61 22.01
C THR A 650 23.01 -14.26 21.68
N LYS A 651 23.27 -13.00 21.29
CA LYS A 651 24.63 -12.47 21.10
C LYS A 651 25.38 -12.23 22.42
N ILE A 652 24.67 -11.88 23.50
CA ILE A 652 25.29 -11.72 24.83
C ILE A 652 25.76 -13.08 25.38
N LYS A 653 25.01 -14.16 25.15
CA LYS A 653 25.33 -15.52 25.63
C LYS A 653 26.45 -16.23 24.85
N ASN A 654 26.69 -15.88 23.58
CA ASN A 654 27.60 -16.59 22.67
C ASN A 654 28.87 -15.78 22.30
N ASP A 655 29.68 -15.35 23.27
CA ASP A 655 31.10 -14.94 23.07
C ASP A 655 31.46 -13.54 22.54
N THR A 656 30.64 -12.50 22.74
CA THR A 656 31.18 -11.10 22.69
C THR A 656 30.81 -10.20 23.85
N GLY A 657 29.80 -10.52 24.68
CA GLY A 657 29.47 -9.78 25.90
C GLY A 657 29.03 -8.32 25.73
N TYR A 658 29.11 -7.73 24.53
CA TYR A 658 28.80 -6.32 24.28
C TYR A 658 27.51 -6.18 23.47
N ILE A 659 26.46 -5.67 24.12
CA ILE A 659 25.40 -4.95 23.41
C ILE A 659 26.10 -3.82 22.66
N ASN A 660 25.90 -3.69 21.34
CA ASN A 660 26.32 -2.48 20.63
C ASN A 660 25.53 -1.30 21.23
N LYS A 661 26.16 -0.59 22.17
CA LYS A 661 25.56 0.50 22.94
C LYS A 661 24.98 1.57 22.02
N GLU A 662 25.67 1.87 20.91
CA GLU A 662 25.18 2.81 19.91
C GLU A 662 23.88 2.32 19.27
N LEU A 663 23.86 1.08 18.76
CA LEU A 663 22.66 0.49 18.15
C LEU A 663 21.48 0.51 19.12
N TYR A 664 21.70 0.08 20.37
CA TYR A 664 20.64 0.07 21.39
C TYR A 664 20.09 1.48 21.68
N LEU A 665 20.97 2.46 21.86
CA LEU A 665 20.56 3.84 22.11
C LEU A 665 19.81 4.46 20.92
N ARG A 666 20.28 4.24 19.69
CA ARG A 666 19.58 4.72 18.48
C ARG A 666 18.23 4.03 18.29
N TRP A 667 18.13 2.74 18.63
CA TRP A 667 16.86 2.01 18.61
C TRP A 667 15.88 2.57 19.63
N LEU A 668 16.33 2.80 20.87
CA LEU A 668 15.52 3.42 21.92
C LEU A 668 15.04 4.82 21.50
N GLN A 669 15.93 5.62 20.93
CA GLN A 669 15.61 6.96 20.42
C GLN A 669 14.55 6.95 19.34
N LEU A 670 14.42 5.88 18.55
CA LEU A 670 13.34 5.75 17.58
C LEU A 670 12.03 5.33 18.26
N VAL A 671 12.08 4.27 19.07
CA VAL A 671 10.88 3.60 19.63
C VAL A 671 10.12 4.50 20.61
N ILE A 672 10.79 5.43 21.30
CA ILE A 672 10.08 6.36 22.20
C ILE A 672 9.09 7.30 21.48
N PHE A 673 9.15 7.39 20.15
CA PHE A 673 8.21 8.15 19.32
C PHE A 673 7.15 7.28 18.63
N THR A 674 7.09 5.97 18.90
CA THR A 674 6.03 5.08 18.40
C THR A 674 4.93 4.89 19.43
N PRO A 675 3.70 4.51 19.05
CA PRO A 675 2.57 4.45 19.99
C PRO A 675 2.80 3.45 21.13
N VAL A 676 3.35 2.27 20.82
CA VAL A 676 3.60 1.21 21.80
C VAL A 676 5.11 0.97 21.92
N VAL A 677 5.58 0.87 23.16
CA VAL A 677 7.00 0.66 23.51
C VAL A 677 7.13 -0.65 24.29
N GLU A 678 8.04 -1.51 23.85
CA GLU A 678 8.29 -2.81 24.47
C GLU A 678 9.77 -2.98 24.84
N PHE A 679 10.02 -3.36 26.08
CA PHE A 679 11.34 -3.73 26.57
C PHE A 679 11.37 -5.19 27.00
N ALA A 680 12.52 -5.81 26.85
CA ALA A 680 12.80 -7.13 27.37
C ALA A 680 13.49 -7.08 28.74
N GLU A 681 14.28 -6.05 29.02
CA GLU A 681 14.91 -5.81 30.31
C GLU A 681 14.98 -4.31 30.60
N PRO A 682 15.15 -3.89 31.87
CA PRO A 682 15.44 -2.51 32.19
C PRO A 682 16.62 -1.97 31.36
N PRO A 683 16.49 -0.77 30.77
CA PRO A 683 17.43 -0.29 29.77
C PRO A 683 18.83 -0.11 30.35
N GLY A 684 19.82 -0.74 29.70
CA GLY A 684 21.24 -0.57 30.02
C GLY A 684 21.86 -1.63 30.93
N GLY A 685 21.10 -2.57 31.48
CA GLY A 685 21.64 -3.55 32.43
C GLY A 685 22.33 -2.83 33.60
N ASN A 686 23.67 -2.89 33.65
CA ASN A 686 24.50 -2.19 34.64
C ASN A 686 25.11 -0.85 34.15
N ASP A 687 24.87 -0.44 32.90
CA ASP A 687 25.39 0.81 32.33
C ASP A 687 24.53 2.02 32.74
N LEU A 688 25.07 2.80 33.68
CA LEU A 688 24.41 3.99 34.23
C LEU A 688 24.12 5.08 33.20
N ASP A 689 24.93 5.21 32.14
CA ASP A 689 24.70 6.23 31.11
C ASP A 689 23.48 5.88 30.27
N VAL A 690 23.33 4.60 29.91
CA VAL A 690 22.17 4.12 29.15
C VAL A 690 20.90 4.29 29.98
N ILE A 691 20.95 3.95 31.27
CA ILE A 691 19.82 4.16 32.20
C ILE A 691 19.45 5.65 32.25
N LYS A 692 20.43 6.54 32.37
CA LYS A 692 20.21 8.00 32.44
C LYS A 692 19.56 8.54 31.17
N ILE A 693 20.05 8.12 30.00
CA ILE A 693 19.47 8.52 28.70
C ILE A 693 18.04 7.97 28.59
N ALA A 694 17.81 6.71 28.94
CA ALA A 694 16.49 6.10 28.88
C ALA A 694 15.47 6.80 29.78
N LYS A 695 15.84 7.16 31.02
CA LYS A 695 14.99 7.94 31.93
C LYS A 695 14.64 9.31 31.35
N ARG A 696 15.61 10.01 30.76
CA ARG A 696 15.37 11.30 30.10
C ARG A 696 14.41 11.16 28.93
N LEU A 697 14.60 10.15 28.07
CA LEU A 697 13.73 9.89 26.92
C LEU A 697 12.32 9.48 27.35
N HIS A 698 12.19 8.67 28.42
CA HIS A 698 10.90 8.31 28.99
C HIS A 698 10.16 9.53 29.53
N LYS A 699 10.84 10.40 30.29
CA LYS A 699 10.26 11.66 30.76
C LYS A 699 9.78 12.54 29.60
N LEU A 700 10.62 12.70 28.58
CA LEU A 700 10.29 13.45 27.36
C LEU A 700 9.05 12.89 26.66
N ARG A 701 8.95 11.55 26.56
CA ARG A 701 7.78 10.86 26.01
C ARG A 701 6.51 11.16 26.79
N SER A 702 6.55 11.01 28.11
CA SER A 702 5.38 11.22 28.97
C SER A 702 4.89 12.66 28.94
N GLU A 703 5.80 13.63 28.96
CA GLU A 703 5.45 15.06 29.04
C GLU A 703 5.02 15.66 27.68
N HIS A 704 5.65 15.25 26.57
CA HIS A 704 5.46 15.92 25.28
C HIS A 704 4.82 15.06 24.19
N PHE A 705 5.16 13.76 24.09
CA PHE A 705 4.72 12.93 22.97
C PHE A 705 3.41 12.21 23.24
N MET A 706 3.21 11.66 24.44
CA MET A 706 1.99 10.93 24.79
C MET A 706 0.72 11.79 24.64
N PRO A 707 0.65 13.06 25.12
CA PRO A 707 -0.53 13.90 24.89
C PRO A 707 -0.85 14.11 23.40
N LYS A 708 0.19 14.25 22.56
CA LYS A 708 0.04 14.41 21.11
C LYS A 708 -0.38 13.11 20.43
N MET A 709 0.14 11.97 20.86
CA MET A 709 -0.30 10.65 20.39
C MET A 709 -1.75 10.38 20.74
N LYS A 710 -2.20 10.72 21.96
CA LYS A 710 -3.61 10.60 22.37
C LYS A 710 -4.52 11.48 21.53
N SER A 711 -4.13 12.72 21.28
CA SER A 711 -4.88 13.61 20.38
C SER A 711 -4.95 13.05 18.95
N ALA A 712 -3.87 12.46 18.44
CA ALA A 712 -3.85 11.82 17.13
C ALA A 712 -4.66 10.51 17.10
N LEU A 713 -4.74 9.77 18.20
CA LEU A 713 -5.59 8.60 18.36
C LEU A 713 -7.07 9.00 18.32
N ILE A 714 -7.47 10.09 19.00
CA ILE A 714 -8.82 10.63 18.89
C ILE A 714 -9.13 11.02 17.44
N GLU A 715 -8.18 11.65 16.73
CA GLU A 715 -8.34 11.94 15.30
C GLU A 715 -8.51 10.66 14.47
N HIS A 716 -7.78 9.58 14.80
CA HIS A 716 -7.94 8.28 14.18
C HIS A 716 -9.35 7.71 14.37
N GLN A 717 -9.92 7.79 15.58
CA GLN A 717 -11.27 7.29 15.87
C GLN A 717 -12.35 7.99 15.02
N HIS A 718 -12.14 9.25 14.67
CA HIS A 718 -13.09 10.02 13.87
C HIS A 718 -12.85 9.94 12.36
N LYS A 719 -11.59 9.83 11.92
CA LYS A 719 -11.21 9.97 10.51
C LYS A 719 -10.42 8.79 9.94
N GLY A 720 -9.92 7.88 10.76
CA GLY A 720 -8.99 6.83 10.35
C GLY A 720 -7.57 7.31 10.08
N SER A 721 -7.23 8.56 10.43
CA SER A 721 -5.87 9.11 10.24
C SER A 721 -4.85 8.40 11.13
N PRO A 722 -3.66 8.00 10.64
CA PRO A 722 -2.69 7.30 11.47
C PRO A 722 -2.08 8.21 12.55
N ILE A 723 -1.54 7.63 13.62
CA ILE A 723 -0.83 8.37 14.66
C ILE A 723 0.57 8.76 14.17
N VAL A 724 1.31 7.78 13.66
CA VAL A 724 2.61 7.98 13.02
C VAL A 724 2.39 8.13 11.52
N ARG A 725 2.78 9.28 10.97
CA ARG A 725 2.40 9.71 9.62
C ARG A 725 3.63 9.87 8.74
N PRO A 726 3.52 9.57 7.44
CA PRO A 726 4.58 9.89 6.50
C PRO A 726 4.71 11.40 6.33
N MET A 727 5.88 11.87 5.94
CA MET A 727 6.17 13.31 5.82
C MET A 727 5.21 14.05 4.87
N TRP A 728 4.71 13.38 3.84
CA TRP A 728 3.77 13.92 2.86
C TRP A 728 2.33 14.07 3.36
N TRP A 729 2.02 13.62 4.58
CA TRP A 729 0.64 13.64 5.10
C TRP A 729 -0.01 15.02 5.07
N ASN A 730 0.75 16.06 5.44
CA ASN A 730 0.28 17.45 5.43
C ASN A 730 0.40 18.11 4.05
N GLU A 731 1.36 17.67 3.23
CA GLU A 731 1.65 18.23 1.90
C GLU A 731 1.69 17.12 0.85
N LYS A 732 0.49 16.66 0.47
CA LYS A 732 0.29 15.44 -0.33
C LYS A 732 0.88 15.51 -1.74
N SER A 733 1.16 16.71 -2.25
CA SER A 733 1.73 16.95 -3.59
C SER A 733 3.22 17.31 -3.56
N ASP A 734 3.88 17.28 -2.41
CA ASP A 734 5.31 17.57 -2.31
C ASP A 734 6.15 16.32 -2.61
N ASN A 735 6.81 16.31 -3.77
CA ASN A 735 7.61 15.19 -4.26
C ASN A 735 8.74 14.79 -3.30
N GLU A 736 9.37 15.75 -2.63
CA GLU A 736 10.44 15.45 -1.67
C GLU A 736 9.87 14.62 -0.50
N SER A 737 8.76 15.08 0.08
CA SER A 737 8.10 14.39 1.19
C SER A 737 7.58 12.99 0.85
N LEU A 738 7.18 12.76 -0.41
CA LEU A 738 6.71 11.46 -0.92
C LEU A 738 7.81 10.39 -0.98
N MET A 739 9.08 10.82 -1.05
CA MET A 739 10.23 9.92 -1.18
C MET A 739 10.91 9.56 0.14
N ILE A 740 10.61 10.29 1.22
CA ILE A 740 11.23 10.13 2.55
C ILE A 740 10.68 8.89 3.26
N ASN A 741 11.59 8.07 3.77
CA ASN A 741 11.29 6.82 4.47
C ASN A 741 12.07 6.64 5.79
N ASP A 742 12.90 7.62 6.13
CA ASP A 742 13.79 7.64 7.30
C ASP A 742 13.45 8.80 8.27
N GLN A 743 12.31 9.46 8.03
CA GLN A 743 11.68 10.44 8.90
C GLN A 743 10.17 10.17 8.94
N PHE A 744 9.54 10.60 10.02
CA PHE A 744 8.09 10.51 10.17
C PHE A 744 7.57 11.66 11.01
N MET A 745 6.25 11.79 11.02
CA MET A 745 5.54 12.73 11.88
C MET A 745 4.75 11.99 12.95
N VAL A 746 4.62 12.58 14.14
CA VAL A 746 3.66 12.15 15.17
C VAL A 746 2.53 13.17 15.19
N GLY A 747 1.33 12.74 14.76
CA GLY A 747 0.26 13.66 14.41
C GLY A 747 0.71 14.66 13.33
N ASN A 748 0.22 15.90 13.40
CA ASN A 748 0.57 16.97 12.45
C ASN A 748 1.71 17.88 12.94
N ASP A 749 2.16 17.69 14.19
CA ASP A 749 2.85 18.71 14.95
C ASP A 749 4.30 18.36 15.27
N ILE A 750 4.73 17.12 15.09
CA ILE A 750 6.07 16.69 15.50
C ILE A 750 6.72 15.96 14.34
N VAL A 751 7.86 16.45 13.87
CA VAL A 751 8.73 15.73 12.92
C VAL A 751 9.84 15.05 13.71
N VAL A 752 10.11 13.79 13.39
CA VAL A 752 11.16 12.97 14.01
C VAL A 752 12.09 12.45 12.94
N ALA A 753 13.40 12.63 13.15
CA ALA A 753 14.46 12.24 12.22
C ALA A 753 15.59 11.49 12.97
N PRO A 754 15.38 10.21 13.33
CA PRO A 754 16.33 9.45 14.15
C PRO A 754 17.58 9.03 13.35
N ILE A 755 18.74 8.91 13.97
CA ILE A 755 19.91 8.30 13.30
C ILE A 755 19.69 6.79 13.21
N ILE A 756 19.77 6.23 11.99
CA ILE A 756 19.52 4.81 11.70
C ILE A 756 20.71 4.15 10.98
N GLU A 757 21.89 4.76 11.06
CA GLU A 757 23.13 4.29 10.46
C GLU A 757 24.25 4.29 11.49
N GLU A 758 25.17 3.33 11.37
CA GLU A 758 26.28 3.14 12.29
C GLU A 758 27.32 4.26 12.21
N GLY A 759 27.78 4.73 13.38
CA GLY A 759 28.83 5.73 13.51
C GLY A 759 28.42 7.13 13.08
N LYS A 760 27.14 7.36 12.74
CA LYS A 760 26.65 8.65 12.28
C LYS A 760 26.27 9.54 13.45
N THR A 761 26.78 10.77 13.42
CA THR A 761 26.40 11.86 14.33
C THR A 761 25.82 13.05 13.58
N GLU A 762 25.58 12.91 12.28
CA GLU A 762 24.93 13.90 11.44
C GLU A 762 24.04 13.24 10.40
N ARG A 763 22.97 13.94 10.00
CA ARG A 763 22.11 13.52 8.88
C ARG A 763 21.48 14.69 8.17
N ASP A 764 20.97 14.45 6.97
CA ASP A 764 20.11 15.40 6.28
C ASP A 764 18.67 15.27 6.80
N ILE A 765 18.00 16.42 6.96
CA ILE A 765 16.64 16.50 7.49
C ILE A 765 15.78 17.39 6.59
N TYR A 766 14.64 16.88 6.12
CA TYR A 766 13.63 17.69 5.45
C TYR A 766 12.55 18.14 6.42
N LEU A 767 12.27 19.44 6.46
CA LEU A 767 11.12 19.99 7.20
C LEU A 767 10.04 20.43 6.20
N PRO A 768 8.79 19.99 6.35
CA PRO A 768 7.69 20.46 5.50
C PRO A 768 7.36 21.92 5.83
N ARG A 769 6.54 22.60 5.02
CA ARG A 769 6.26 24.03 5.20
C ARG A 769 5.60 24.29 6.57
N GLY A 770 5.90 25.47 7.09
CA GLY A 770 5.53 25.90 8.42
C GLY A 770 6.74 26.34 9.22
N TRP A 771 6.52 26.64 10.50
CA TRP A 771 7.57 26.99 11.44
C TRP A 771 7.76 25.86 12.43
N TRP A 772 9.02 25.55 12.70
CA TRP A 772 9.42 24.38 13.46
C TRP A 772 10.43 24.79 14.53
N LYS A 773 10.08 24.56 15.79
CA LYS A 773 11.03 24.68 16.90
C LYS A 773 11.90 23.43 16.96
N ASP A 774 13.18 23.64 16.76
CA ASP A 774 14.23 22.65 16.94
C ASP A 774 14.52 22.44 18.42
N GLU A 775 14.49 21.20 18.91
CA GLU A 775 14.80 20.91 20.31
C GLU A 775 16.31 20.95 20.62
N ILE A 776 17.17 20.53 19.69
CA ILE A 776 18.61 20.43 19.95
C ILE A 776 19.24 21.83 19.91
N LEU A 777 18.89 22.64 18.92
CA LEU A 777 19.40 24.00 18.74
C LEU A 777 18.53 25.06 19.44
N ALA A 778 17.34 24.71 19.93
CA ALA A 778 16.38 25.61 20.58
C ALA A 778 15.96 26.82 19.73
N GLN A 779 16.02 26.70 18.40
CA GLN A 779 15.72 27.76 17.44
C GLN A 779 14.45 27.47 16.63
N VAL A 780 13.79 28.51 16.12
CA VAL A 780 12.65 28.38 15.23
C VAL A 780 13.12 28.45 13.78
N ILE A 781 12.82 27.42 13.00
CA ILE A 781 13.26 27.24 11.62
C ILE A 781 12.05 27.26 10.69
N ARG A 782 12.14 28.02 9.60
CA ARG A 782 11.16 27.97 8.51
C ARG A 782 11.39 26.71 7.67
N GLY A 783 10.37 25.86 7.56
CA GLY A 783 10.38 24.65 6.77
C GLY A 783 10.12 24.88 5.27
N GLY A 784 9.84 23.79 4.55
CA GLY A 784 9.83 23.72 3.08
C GLY A 784 11.24 23.59 2.48
N LYS A 785 12.20 23.04 3.25
CA LYS A 785 13.60 22.95 2.85
C LYS A 785 14.34 21.81 3.55
N TRP A 786 15.43 21.38 2.92
CA TRP A 786 16.42 20.49 3.50
C TRP A 786 17.39 21.25 4.42
N MET A 787 17.66 20.69 5.59
CA MET A 787 18.78 21.02 6.46
C MET A 787 19.85 19.96 6.25
N ARG A 788 21.00 20.38 5.74
CA ARG A 788 22.11 19.48 5.40
C ARG A 788 23.06 19.31 6.57
N LYS A 789 23.58 18.09 6.78
CA LYS A 789 24.59 17.77 7.80
C LYS A 789 24.20 18.24 9.21
N TYR A 790 22.94 18.03 9.57
CA TYR A 790 22.42 18.41 10.87
C TYR A 790 23.01 17.50 11.96
N GLN A 791 23.62 18.10 12.99
CA GLN A 791 24.33 17.36 14.04
C GLN A 791 23.37 16.76 15.06
N VAL A 792 23.48 15.46 15.30
CA VAL A 792 22.69 14.68 16.25
C VAL A 792 23.62 13.86 17.17
N PRO A 793 23.97 14.40 18.35
CA PRO A 793 24.76 13.70 19.36
C PRO A 793 24.16 12.34 19.75
N LEU A 794 24.99 11.45 20.30
CA LEU A 794 24.55 10.10 20.68
C LEU A 794 23.48 10.10 21.77
N ASP A 795 23.45 11.09 22.66
CA ASP A 795 22.49 11.21 23.76
C ASP A 795 21.19 11.94 23.38
N LYS A 796 21.10 12.43 22.14
CA LYS A 796 19.95 13.20 21.63
C LYS A 796 19.38 12.57 20.36
N VAL A 797 18.15 12.97 20.05
CA VAL A 797 17.41 12.60 18.85
C VAL A 797 16.89 13.87 18.19
N ALA A 798 16.98 13.98 16.87
CA ALA A 798 16.47 15.14 16.16
C ALA A 798 14.95 15.05 16.03
N PHE A 799 14.26 15.98 16.68
CA PHE A 799 12.84 16.18 16.49
C PHE A 799 12.50 17.68 16.52
N PHE A 800 11.38 18.01 15.89
CA PHE A 800 10.96 19.39 15.67
C PHE A 800 9.49 19.51 15.97
N ILE A 801 9.12 20.53 16.74
CA ILE A 801 7.73 20.80 17.13
C ILE A 801 7.20 21.95 16.29
N ARG A 802 6.04 21.78 15.68
CA ARG A 802 5.34 22.82 14.93
C ARG A 802 5.00 23.97 15.85
N THR A 803 5.33 25.18 15.42
CA THR A 803 4.98 26.41 16.11
C THR A 803 4.31 27.37 15.15
N GLU A 804 3.53 28.29 15.68
CA GLU A 804 3.16 29.49 14.93
C GLU A 804 4.34 30.46 14.91
N PRO A 805 4.45 31.34 13.90
CA PRO A 805 5.46 32.40 13.91
C PRO A 805 5.18 33.31 15.11
N SER A 806 5.95 33.15 16.18
CA SER A 806 5.86 34.07 17.30
C SER A 806 6.41 35.42 16.86
N LEU A 807 5.51 36.40 16.72
CA LEU A 807 5.79 37.82 16.52
C LEU A 807 6.35 38.46 17.81
N THR A 808 7.17 37.74 18.55
CA THR A 808 7.84 38.22 19.76
C THR A 808 9.34 38.27 19.49
N LEU A 809 9.80 39.47 19.17
CA LEU A 809 11.20 39.86 19.31
C LEU A 809 11.70 39.47 20.71
N PRO A 810 12.93 38.96 20.85
CA PRO A 810 13.48 38.69 22.17
C PRO A 810 13.62 40.03 22.91
N ILE A 811 12.77 40.25 23.92
CA ILE A 811 13.01 41.31 24.90
C ILE A 811 14.27 40.89 25.64
N GLN A 812 15.37 41.59 25.35
CA GLN A 812 16.59 41.51 26.14
C GLN A 812 16.23 41.82 27.59
N LYS A 813 16.28 40.82 28.46
CA LYS A 813 16.45 41.05 29.89
C LYS A 813 17.82 41.66 30.08
N ASN A 814 17.88 42.97 30.28
CA ASN A 814 18.95 43.65 30.99
C ASN A 814 18.37 44.96 31.52
N GLU A 815 18.08 45.02 32.82
CA GLU A 815 18.59 46.12 33.62
C GLU A 815 18.62 45.74 35.10
N ILE A 816 19.84 45.81 35.62
CA ILE A 816 20.23 45.63 37.01
C ILE A 816 19.93 46.95 37.70
N THR A 817 18.94 46.99 38.58
CA THR A 817 18.83 48.05 39.58
C THR A 817 19.24 47.50 40.94
N LYS A 818 20.52 47.67 41.25
CA LYS A 818 21.00 47.76 42.64
C LYS A 818 20.40 49.01 43.26
N THR A 819 19.59 48.85 44.31
CA THR A 819 19.32 49.93 45.25
C THR A 819 19.56 49.44 46.68
N LYS A 820 20.60 50.03 47.28
CA LYS A 820 20.94 49.97 48.70
C LYS A 820 19.89 50.72 49.53
N THR A 821 19.57 50.19 50.69
CA THR A 821 19.17 50.88 51.94
C THR A 821 19.16 49.79 53.03
N LYS A 822 20.05 49.72 54.05
CA LYS A 822 20.15 50.57 55.28
C LYS A 822 18.75 51.07 55.68
N ILE A 823 18.08 50.56 56.70
CA ILE A 823 18.44 50.38 58.12
C ILE A 823 17.83 49.08 58.65
#